data_AF-A0AA89AZ91-F1
#
_entry.id   AF-A0AA89AZ91-F1
#
_cell.length_a   1.000
_cell.length_b   1.000
_cell.length_c   1.000
_cell.angle_alpha   90.00
_cell.angle_beta   90.00
_cell.angle_gamma   90.00
#
_symmetry.space_group_name_H-M   'P 1'
#
loop_
_entity.id
_entity.type
_entity.pdbx_description
1 polymer ?
#
loop_
_entity_poly.entity_id
_entity_poly.type
_entity_poly.pdbx_seq_one_letter_code
_entity_poly.pdbx_strand_id
1 'polypeptide(L)'
;MSKQTYRVCFCFRRRFRLAATEAPAEIRALFDSYSDNGVMAADHLRRFLVEVQKEDNATLEDAQAIMDSVFQHLNIFHRRGLNIEAFFKYLLGDFNPLLTPRGVHHDMTAPLSHYFIYTGHNSYLTGNQLSSDCSDVPIIHALQRGVRVIELDLWPNSTKDNVDVLHGSLVMDRVHLFSSTIVSYQLESGILVLLFPLHCAKIAKTLYAKPPYMVLYFKDLWTLTTPVELIKCLMSIKEHAFTTSEYPVVVTLEDHLTPDLQAKVAEMVTQTFGDILFCPGSECLKEFPSPEDLKKRIIISTKPPKEYLKAKEMKEKENDPQKGKDSADKEAWGKEVPDLQAGITSDDKDDTDEEEDEDEEDLKSQQNEAPEYRRLIAIHAGKGKGGLEDWLRVDPEKVRRLSLSEQELEKAVVHEKSFRFSASEQASFLLQTAAMLVYALSPSYLTSVFTQRNILRVYPKGIRFDSSNYNPLIGWMHGAQMVAFNMQGYGRSLWLMHGMFRANGGCGYVKKPEFLLKTGPNSEVFDPKANLPVKTTLKVTVYMGEGWYYDFHHTHFDAYSPPDFYARVGIAGVPADSGMKKTRTLEDNWIPNWNEEFEFPLRVPELALLRIEVHEYDMTEKDEFGGQMCLPVSELRSGIRAVPLHSRKGEKYKSVKLLMRFEFV
;
A
#
# COMPACT_ATOMS: atom_id res chain seq x y z
N MET A 1 -39.14 -22.10 -5.12
CA MET A 1 -38.90 -20.73 -5.64
C MET A 1 -39.70 -19.75 -4.81
N SER A 2 -39.03 -18.80 -4.15
CA SER A 2 -39.66 -17.62 -3.56
C SER A 2 -40.04 -16.61 -4.66
N LYS A 3 -40.90 -15.64 -4.32
CA LYS A 3 -41.24 -14.51 -5.20
C LYS A 3 -40.92 -13.20 -4.51
N GLN A 4 -39.96 -12.44 -5.04
CA GLN A 4 -39.74 -11.05 -4.62
C GLN A 4 -40.89 -10.19 -5.17
N THR A 5 -41.27 -9.14 -4.44
CA THR A 5 -42.38 -8.25 -4.81
C THR A 5 -41.97 -6.80 -4.58
N TYR A 6 -41.60 -6.12 -5.66
CA TYR A 6 -41.15 -4.73 -5.66
C TYR A 6 -42.34 -3.79 -5.81
N ARG A 7 -42.29 -2.59 -5.23
CA ARG A 7 -43.37 -1.59 -5.31
C ARG A 7 -43.02 -0.55 -6.37
N VAL A 8 -43.78 -0.50 -7.45
CA VAL A 8 -43.58 0.50 -8.52
C VAL A 8 -44.73 1.49 -8.44
N CYS A 9 -44.41 2.72 -8.01
CA CYS A 9 -45.39 3.70 -7.53
C CYS A 9 -46.30 3.18 -6.39
N PHE A 10 -47.20 4.03 -5.88
CA PHE A 10 -48.01 3.71 -4.69
C PHE A 10 -48.96 2.49 -4.84
N CYS A 11 -49.33 2.13 -6.07
CA CYS A 11 -50.39 1.14 -6.34
C CYS A 11 -49.93 -0.16 -7.03
N PHE A 12 -48.82 -0.16 -7.78
CA PHE A 12 -48.42 -1.33 -8.58
C PHE A 12 -47.30 -2.13 -7.93
N ARG A 13 -47.20 -3.42 -8.28
CA ARG A 13 -46.18 -4.33 -7.76
C ARG A 13 -45.62 -5.24 -8.85
N ARG A 14 -44.34 -5.08 -9.20
CA ARG A 14 -43.61 -6.07 -10.03
C ARG A 14 -43.35 -7.32 -9.17
N ARG A 15 -43.35 -8.50 -9.78
CA ARG A 15 -43.16 -9.79 -9.10
C ARG A 15 -42.21 -10.68 -9.89
N PHE A 16 -41.07 -10.97 -9.28
CA PHE A 16 -40.03 -11.80 -9.89
C PHE A 16 -39.98 -13.16 -9.23
N ARG A 17 -39.53 -14.17 -9.96
CA ARG A 17 -39.20 -15.49 -9.40
C ARG A 17 -37.73 -15.46 -9.05
N LEU A 18 -37.40 -15.74 -7.79
CA LEU A 18 -36.01 -16.06 -7.48
C LEU A 18 -35.74 -17.47 -8.01
N ALA A 19 -34.78 -17.58 -8.93
CA ALA A 19 -34.24 -18.86 -9.37
C ALA A 19 -33.51 -19.56 -8.20
N ALA A 20 -33.39 -20.88 -8.25
CA ALA A 20 -32.39 -21.56 -7.43
C ALA A 20 -31.01 -21.38 -8.09
N THR A 21 -29.92 -21.34 -7.32
CA THR A 21 -28.59 -21.48 -7.94
C THR A 21 -28.53 -22.86 -8.59
N GLU A 22 -28.30 -22.87 -9.90
CA GLU A 22 -28.29 -24.07 -10.73
C GLU A 22 -27.06 -24.04 -11.64
N ALA A 23 -26.47 -25.21 -11.92
CA ALA A 23 -25.25 -25.29 -12.73
C ALA A 23 -25.49 -24.71 -14.15
N PRO A 24 -24.61 -23.83 -14.66
CA PRO A 24 -24.60 -23.39 -16.06
C PRO A 24 -24.56 -24.57 -17.04
N ALA A 25 -25.09 -24.39 -18.25
CA ALA A 25 -25.18 -25.46 -19.25
C ALA A 25 -23.81 -26.06 -19.60
N GLU A 26 -22.79 -25.22 -19.60
CA GLU A 26 -21.39 -25.53 -19.86
C GLU A 26 -20.77 -26.36 -18.73
N ILE A 27 -21.14 -26.08 -17.48
CA ILE A 27 -20.73 -26.86 -16.31
C ILE A 27 -21.43 -28.21 -16.28
N ARG A 28 -22.68 -28.31 -16.77
CA ARG A 28 -23.39 -29.59 -16.95
C ARG A 28 -22.76 -30.43 -18.05
N ALA A 29 -22.59 -29.87 -19.26
CA ALA A 29 -21.94 -30.56 -20.37
C ALA A 29 -20.51 -31.02 -20.00
N LEU A 30 -19.79 -30.23 -19.19
CA LEU A 30 -18.52 -30.65 -18.61
C LEU A 30 -18.69 -31.83 -17.65
N PHE A 31 -19.57 -31.75 -16.65
CA PHE A 31 -19.85 -32.86 -15.73
C PHE A 31 -20.28 -34.15 -16.45
N ASP A 32 -21.11 -34.04 -17.49
CA ASP A 32 -21.58 -35.16 -18.31
C ASP A 32 -20.43 -35.86 -19.06
N SER A 33 -19.35 -35.14 -19.39
CA SER A 33 -18.12 -35.73 -19.97
C SER A 33 -17.16 -36.38 -18.95
N TYR A 34 -17.47 -36.29 -17.65
CA TYR A 34 -16.77 -36.93 -16.53
C TYR A 34 -17.76 -37.63 -15.58
N SER A 35 -18.87 -38.19 -16.11
CA SER A 35 -19.82 -38.97 -15.33
C SER A 35 -20.49 -40.07 -16.15
N ASP A 36 -20.74 -41.21 -15.52
CA ASP A 36 -21.53 -42.29 -16.12
C ASP A 36 -22.95 -42.24 -15.58
N ASN A 37 -23.94 -42.20 -16.48
CA ASN A 37 -25.37 -42.14 -16.11
C ASN A 37 -25.71 -40.99 -15.11
N GLY A 38 -24.98 -39.88 -15.19
CA GLY A 38 -25.13 -38.72 -14.29
C GLY A 38 -24.42 -38.84 -12.94
N VAL A 39 -23.50 -39.79 -12.79
CA VAL A 39 -22.72 -40.04 -11.56
C VAL A 39 -21.20 -39.99 -11.84
N MET A 40 -20.50 -39.09 -11.16
CA MET A 40 -19.04 -38.96 -11.18
C MET A 40 -18.43 -39.78 -10.04
N ALA A 41 -17.67 -40.82 -10.39
CA ALA A 41 -16.88 -41.63 -9.45
C ALA A 41 -15.53 -40.96 -9.11
N ALA A 42 -14.76 -41.53 -8.18
CA ALA A 42 -13.50 -40.94 -7.72
C ALA A 42 -12.42 -40.90 -8.81
N ASP A 43 -12.38 -41.88 -9.69
CA ASP A 43 -11.49 -41.92 -10.86
C ASP A 43 -11.92 -40.90 -11.93
N HIS A 44 -13.23 -40.68 -12.12
CA HIS A 44 -13.75 -39.61 -12.96
C HIS A 44 -13.42 -38.22 -12.40
N LEU A 45 -13.56 -38.01 -11.09
CA LEU A 45 -13.18 -36.77 -10.43
C LEU A 45 -11.66 -36.56 -10.53
N ARG A 46 -10.85 -37.59 -10.27
CA ARG A 46 -9.39 -37.53 -10.48
C ARG A 46 -9.04 -37.12 -11.91
N ARG A 47 -9.71 -37.69 -12.91
CA ARG A 47 -9.52 -37.31 -14.32
C ARG A 47 -9.87 -35.84 -14.54
N PHE A 48 -10.95 -35.33 -13.96
CA PHE A 48 -11.31 -33.90 -13.97
C PHE A 48 -10.25 -33.01 -13.27
N LEU A 49 -9.70 -33.44 -12.13
CA LEU A 49 -8.64 -32.71 -11.41
C LEU A 49 -7.38 -32.55 -12.27
N VAL A 50 -6.95 -33.61 -12.96
CA VAL A 50 -5.81 -33.55 -13.90
C VAL A 50 -6.18 -32.75 -15.15
N GLU A 51 -7.22 -33.15 -15.90
CA GLU A 51 -7.51 -32.63 -17.24
C GLU A 51 -8.02 -31.18 -17.23
N VAL A 52 -8.82 -30.79 -16.22
CA VAL A 52 -9.43 -29.45 -16.12
C VAL A 52 -8.77 -28.57 -15.06
N GLN A 53 -8.55 -29.10 -13.85
CA GLN A 53 -7.99 -28.30 -12.75
C GLN A 53 -6.45 -28.14 -12.81
N LYS A 54 -5.78 -28.89 -13.72
CA LYS A 54 -4.31 -28.96 -13.87
C LYS A 54 -3.60 -29.36 -12.58
N GLU A 55 -4.22 -30.29 -11.86
CA GLU A 55 -3.69 -30.87 -10.63
C GLU A 55 -3.00 -32.18 -11.01
N ASP A 56 -1.91 -32.08 -11.78
CA ASP A 56 -1.26 -33.21 -12.49
C ASP A 56 -0.84 -34.37 -11.56
N ASN A 57 -0.55 -34.08 -10.30
CA ASN A 57 -0.17 -35.05 -9.27
C ASN A 57 -1.38 -35.68 -8.54
N ALA A 58 -2.63 -35.35 -8.90
CA ALA A 58 -3.81 -35.82 -8.19
C ALA A 58 -3.92 -37.36 -8.22
N THR A 59 -3.98 -37.95 -7.03
CA THR A 59 -4.15 -39.39 -6.82
C THR A 59 -5.64 -39.78 -6.80
N LEU A 60 -5.94 -41.07 -6.71
CA LEU A 60 -7.32 -41.53 -6.55
C LEU A 60 -7.81 -41.26 -5.11
N GLU A 61 -6.87 -41.32 -4.18
CA GLU A 61 -7.00 -41.06 -2.75
C GLU A 61 -7.35 -39.59 -2.49
N ASP A 62 -6.72 -38.63 -3.19
CA ASP A 62 -7.06 -37.20 -3.13
C ASP A 62 -8.50 -36.95 -3.59
N ALA A 63 -8.89 -37.54 -4.73
CA ALA A 63 -10.23 -37.40 -5.28
C ALA A 63 -11.29 -38.02 -4.34
N GLN A 64 -11.01 -39.18 -3.76
CA GLN A 64 -11.88 -39.82 -2.77
C GLN A 64 -11.99 -38.98 -1.48
N ALA A 65 -10.89 -38.38 -1.00
CA ALA A 65 -10.90 -37.49 0.16
C ALA A 65 -11.71 -36.20 -0.08
N ILE A 66 -11.63 -35.62 -1.28
CA ILE A 66 -12.49 -34.50 -1.71
C ILE A 66 -13.96 -34.93 -1.70
N MET A 67 -14.29 -36.09 -2.29
CA MET A 67 -15.66 -36.61 -2.32
C MET A 67 -16.23 -36.86 -0.93
N ASP A 68 -15.47 -37.50 -0.04
CA ASP A 68 -15.92 -37.75 1.34
C ASP A 68 -16.09 -36.45 2.14
N SER A 69 -15.23 -35.45 1.92
CA SER A 69 -15.38 -34.11 2.51
C SER A 69 -16.68 -33.42 2.04
N VAL A 70 -16.98 -33.52 0.74
CA VAL A 70 -18.21 -32.97 0.15
C VAL A 70 -19.45 -33.73 0.65
N PHE A 71 -19.41 -35.06 0.73
CA PHE A 71 -20.51 -35.86 1.28
C PHE A 71 -20.75 -35.56 2.76
N GLN A 72 -19.70 -35.35 3.56
CA GLN A 72 -19.81 -34.95 4.96
C GLN A 72 -20.45 -33.56 5.09
N HIS A 73 -19.97 -32.57 4.33
CA HIS A 73 -20.52 -31.21 4.36
C HIS A 73 -21.99 -31.15 3.92
N LEU A 74 -22.38 -31.99 2.96
CA LEU A 74 -23.75 -32.05 2.42
C LEU A 74 -24.67 -33.06 3.15
N ASN A 75 -24.19 -33.75 4.19
CA ASN A 75 -24.90 -34.81 4.93
C ASN A 75 -25.42 -35.96 4.02
N ILE A 76 -24.64 -36.35 3.01
CA ILE A 76 -25.01 -37.38 2.02
C ILE A 76 -24.59 -38.77 2.52
N PHE A 77 -25.55 -39.52 3.06
CA PHE A 77 -25.32 -40.86 3.61
C PHE A 77 -25.17 -41.99 2.56
N HIS A 78 -25.21 -41.68 1.26
CA HIS A 78 -25.16 -42.67 0.17
C HIS A 78 -24.03 -42.37 -0.82
N ARG A 79 -22.84 -42.90 -0.51
CA ARG A 79 -21.60 -42.72 -1.28
C ARG A 79 -21.61 -43.55 -2.58
N ARG A 80 -22.35 -43.12 -3.60
CA ARG A 80 -22.32 -43.73 -4.95
C ARG A 80 -21.54 -42.91 -5.99
N GLY A 81 -21.18 -41.67 -5.67
CA GLY A 81 -20.51 -40.72 -6.56
C GLY A 81 -21.09 -39.32 -6.39
N LEU A 82 -20.46 -38.31 -7.00
CA LEU A 82 -21.03 -36.96 -7.08
C LEU A 82 -22.09 -36.94 -8.20
N ASN A 83 -23.27 -36.38 -7.92
CA ASN A 83 -24.18 -35.93 -8.96
C ASN A 83 -23.85 -34.47 -9.34
N ILE A 84 -24.50 -33.94 -10.38
CA ILE A 84 -24.29 -32.55 -10.84
C ILE A 84 -24.45 -31.51 -9.72
N GLU A 85 -25.39 -31.71 -8.80
CA GLU A 85 -25.63 -30.77 -7.69
C GLU A 85 -24.47 -30.78 -6.67
N ALA A 86 -23.99 -31.98 -6.28
CA ALA A 86 -22.87 -32.13 -5.37
C ALA A 86 -21.54 -31.66 -6.01
N PHE A 87 -21.34 -31.94 -7.30
CA PHE A 87 -20.17 -31.46 -8.06
C PHE A 87 -20.18 -29.93 -8.20
N PHE A 88 -21.32 -29.32 -8.51
CA PHE A 88 -21.45 -27.86 -8.58
C PHE A 88 -21.24 -27.19 -7.21
N LYS A 89 -21.73 -27.80 -6.13
CA LYS A 89 -21.46 -27.36 -4.75
C LYS A 89 -19.99 -27.51 -4.35
N TYR A 90 -19.29 -28.54 -4.84
CA TYR A 90 -17.84 -28.66 -4.72
C TYR A 90 -17.12 -27.50 -5.43
N LEU A 91 -17.49 -27.20 -6.69
CA LEU A 91 -16.87 -26.10 -7.44
C LEU A 91 -17.05 -24.73 -6.76
N LEU A 92 -18.20 -24.50 -6.11
CA LEU A 92 -18.57 -23.27 -5.40
C LEU A 92 -18.17 -23.25 -3.90
N GLY A 93 -17.46 -24.27 -3.41
CA GLY A 93 -17.13 -24.47 -1.99
C GLY A 93 -15.64 -24.34 -1.67
N ASP A 94 -15.31 -24.16 -0.39
CA ASP A 94 -13.92 -23.93 0.06
C ASP A 94 -12.98 -25.15 -0.16
N PHE A 95 -13.53 -26.34 -0.46
CA PHE A 95 -12.77 -27.53 -0.90
C PHE A 95 -12.10 -27.37 -2.28
N ASN A 96 -12.42 -26.30 -3.02
CA ASN A 96 -11.85 -25.96 -4.32
C ASN A 96 -11.07 -24.64 -4.26
N PRO A 97 -9.96 -24.56 -3.49
CA PRO A 97 -9.30 -23.30 -3.18
C PRO A 97 -8.72 -22.63 -4.44
N LEU A 98 -8.91 -21.31 -4.51
CA LEU A 98 -8.54 -20.42 -5.61
C LEU A 98 -7.03 -20.17 -5.74
N LEU A 99 -6.35 -20.05 -4.59
CA LEU A 99 -4.91 -19.81 -4.49
C LEU A 99 -4.20 -21.07 -4.00
N THR A 100 -2.90 -21.17 -4.27
CA THR A 100 -2.05 -22.30 -3.89
C THR A 100 -2.02 -22.52 -2.37
N PRO A 101 -2.57 -23.62 -1.82
CA PRO A 101 -2.76 -23.80 -0.37
C PRO A 101 -1.49 -24.28 0.36
N ARG A 102 -0.30 -23.84 -0.08
CA ARG A 102 1.01 -24.28 0.46
C ARG A 102 1.45 -23.53 1.72
N GLY A 103 0.67 -22.55 2.17
CA GLY A 103 1.13 -21.61 3.19
C GLY A 103 2.31 -20.78 2.69
N VAL A 104 3.26 -20.49 3.58
CA VAL A 104 4.49 -19.77 3.25
C VAL A 104 5.44 -20.72 2.53
N HIS A 105 5.79 -20.39 1.29
CA HIS A 105 6.45 -21.32 0.37
C HIS A 105 7.46 -20.66 -0.58
N HIS A 106 7.61 -19.32 -0.53
CA HIS A 106 8.80 -18.67 -1.07
C HIS A 106 10.01 -19.03 -0.17
N ASP A 107 11.22 -18.94 -0.72
CA ASP A 107 12.44 -18.87 0.09
C ASP A 107 12.37 -17.64 1.02
N MET A 108 12.54 -17.85 2.33
CA MET A 108 12.51 -16.83 3.39
C MET A 108 13.89 -16.53 4.00
N THR A 109 14.97 -17.11 3.44
CA THR A 109 16.35 -17.05 3.94
C THR A 109 17.23 -15.98 3.28
N ALA A 110 16.68 -15.22 2.31
CA ALA A 110 17.39 -14.10 1.69
C ALA A 110 17.28 -12.82 2.56
N PRO A 111 18.15 -11.80 2.38
CA PRO A 111 18.07 -10.53 3.10
C PRO A 111 16.70 -9.83 2.99
N LEU A 112 16.27 -9.09 4.03
CA LEU A 112 15.01 -8.32 4.02
C LEU A 112 14.82 -7.41 2.79
N SER A 113 15.89 -6.88 2.19
CA SER A 113 15.81 -6.09 0.95
C SER A 113 15.27 -6.87 -0.26
N HIS A 114 15.28 -8.21 -0.22
CA HIS A 114 14.80 -9.08 -1.30
C HIS A 114 13.29 -9.35 -1.26
N TYR A 115 12.53 -8.71 -0.37
CA TYR A 115 11.09 -8.93 -0.19
C TYR A 115 10.31 -7.62 -0.34
N PHE A 116 9.15 -7.67 -0.99
CA PHE A 116 8.09 -6.69 -0.75
C PHE A 116 7.49 -6.94 0.65
N ILE A 117 7.28 -5.88 1.42
CA ILE A 117 6.87 -5.95 2.83
C ILE A 117 5.56 -5.20 3.03
N TYR A 118 4.58 -5.85 3.65
CA TYR A 118 3.26 -5.27 3.88
C TYR A 118 3.36 -4.08 4.85
N THR A 119 3.21 -2.85 4.35
CA THR A 119 3.60 -1.63 5.06
C THR A 119 2.42 -0.67 5.27
N GLY A 120 2.17 -0.29 6.52
CA GLY A 120 1.25 0.78 6.88
C GLY A 120 1.91 2.17 6.80
N HIS A 121 1.07 3.19 6.68
CA HIS A 121 1.40 4.61 6.84
C HIS A 121 0.58 5.18 7.99
N ASN A 122 1.19 6.01 8.84
CA ASN A 122 0.59 6.69 10.00
C ASN A 122 -0.39 5.78 10.76
N SER A 123 0.13 4.63 11.24
CA SER A 123 -0.66 3.41 11.51
C SER A 123 -1.57 3.51 12.73
N TYR A 124 -1.53 4.63 13.45
CA TYR A 124 -2.34 4.99 14.60
C TYR A 124 -3.58 5.83 14.22
N LEU A 125 -3.66 6.40 13.01
CA LEU A 125 -4.78 7.26 12.61
C LEU A 125 -6.08 6.48 12.38
N THR A 126 -7.17 6.93 12.99
CA THR A 126 -8.51 6.33 12.81
C THR A 126 -9.21 6.74 11.51
N GLY A 127 -8.78 7.84 10.87
CA GLY A 127 -9.41 8.39 9.67
C GLY A 127 -8.47 9.30 8.87
N ASN A 128 -8.86 10.58 8.74
CA ASN A 128 -8.14 11.60 7.96
C ASN A 128 -6.88 12.15 8.66
N GLN A 129 -5.93 12.74 7.92
CA GLN A 129 -4.64 13.18 8.46
C GLN A 129 -4.71 14.44 9.37
N LEU A 130 -5.78 15.25 9.29
CA LEU A 130 -5.86 16.57 9.94
C LEU A 130 -6.63 16.57 11.26
N SER A 131 -7.65 15.72 11.39
CA SER A 131 -8.66 15.82 12.45
C SER A 131 -9.30 14.48 12.87
N SER A 132 -8.66 13.34 12.58
CA SER A 132 -9.09 12.06 13.14
C SER A 132 -8.31 11.69 14.40
N ASP A 133 -8.96 10.98 15.32
CA ASP A 133 -8.35 10.54 16.57
C ASP A 133 -7.18 9.56 16.32
N CYS A 134 -6.15 9.63 17.15
CA CYS A 134 -5.09 8.62 17.19
C CYS A 134 -5.50 7.48 18.12
N SER A 135 -5.14 6.25 17.75
CA SER A 135 -5.51 5.06 18.49
C SER A 135 -4.56 3.91 18.17
N ASP A 136 -4.50 2.94 19.08
CA ASP A 136 -3.88 1.64 18.85
C ASP A 136 -4.78 0.69 18.03
N VAL A 137 -6.10 0.93 17.99
CA VAL A 137 -7.06 0.05 17.27
C VAL A 137 -6.76 -0.12 15.77
N PRO A 138 -6.37 0.93 15.00
CA PRO A 138 -5.93 0.76 13.61
C PRO A 138 -4.65 -0.09 13.47
N ILE A 139 -3.73 -0.03 14.45
CA ILE A 139 -2.53 -0.89 14.52
C ILE A 139 -2.93 -2.36 14.70
N ILE A 140 -3.85 -2.63 15.63
CA ILE A 140 -4.41 -3.97 15.88
C ILE A 140 -5.01 -4.52 14.58
N HIS A 141 -5.86 -3.74 13.91
CA HIS A 141 -6.47 -4.14 12.62
C HIS A 141 -5.45 -4.32 11.49
N ALA A 142 -4.36 -3.53 11.47
CA ALA A 142 -3.28 -3.68 10.51
C ALA A 142 -2.55 -5.03 10.71
N LEU A 143 -2.14 -5.34 11.94
CA LEU A 143 -1.47 -6.60 12.29
C LEU A 143 -2.38 -7.82 12.03
N GLN A 144 -3.68 -7.71 12.35
CA GLN A 144 -4.70 -8.72 12.03
C GLN A 144 -5.01 -8.87 10.52
N ARG A 145 -4.58 -7.93 9.68
CA ARG A 145 -4.60 -8.06 8.21
C ARG A 145 -3.29 -8.61 7.63
N GLY A 146 -2.26 -8.81 8.45
CA GLY A 146 -0.95 -9.29 8.01
C GLY A 146 0.09 -8.18 7.75
N VAL A 147 -0.21 -6.91 8.04
CA VAL A 147 0.77 -5.81 7.95
C VAL A 147 1.99 -6.14 8.81
N ARG A 148 3.19 -5.89 8.27
CA ARG A 148 4.51 -6.18 8.89
C ARG A 148 5.32 -4.92 9.20
N VAL A 149 4.94 -3.75 8.68
CA VAL A 149 5.55 -2.47 9.07
C VAL A 149 4.48 -1.55 9.64
N ILE A 150 4.68 -1.12 10.88
CA ILE A 150 3.81 -0.21 11.63
C ILE A 150 4.55 1.11 11.85
N GLU A 151 3.86 2.22 11.63
CA GLU A 151 4.42 3.58 11.78
C GLU A 151 3.83 4.31 12.98
N LEU A 152 4.70 4.98 13.74
CA LEU A 152 4.37 5.81 14.91
C LEU A 152 5.14 7.14 14.83
N ASP A 153 4.42 8.26 14.83
CA ASP A 153 4.98 9.62 14.87
C ASP A 153 5.13 10.03 16.34
N LEU A 154 6.36 10.13 16.86
CA LEU A 154 6.65 10.33 18.28
C LEU A 154 6.86 11.80 18.62
N TRP A 155 6.09 12.31 19.59
CA TRP A 155 6.15 13.68 20.05
C TRP A 155 6.18 13.77 21.58
N PRO A 156 6.77 14.84 22.17
CA PRO A 156 6.61 15.12 23.59
C PRO A 156 5.14 15.34 23.95
N ASN A 157 4.69 14.78 25.07
CA ASN A 157 3.37 15.09 25.61
C ASN A 157 3.27 16.56 26.08
N SER A 158 2.06 17.00 26.43
CA SER A 158 1.79 18.40 26.82
C SER A 158 2.58 18.89 28.05
N THR A 159 3.03 17.98 28.93
CA THR A 159 3.89 18.26 30.10
C THR A 159 5.38 18.09 29.82
N LYS A 160 5.77 17.66 28.61
CA LYS A 160 7.15 17.35 28.17
C LYS A 160 7.90 16.34 29.06
N ASP A 161 7.17 15.44 29.70
CA ASP A 161 7.70 14.39 30.60
C ASP A 161 7.40 12.96 30.12
N ASN A 162 6.60 12.80 29.05
CA ASN A 162 6.26 11.53 28.43
C ASN A 162 6.16 11.65 26.89
N VAL A 163 5.91 10.54 26.21
CA VAL A 163 5.82 10.48 24.74
C VAL A 163 4.44 10.04 24.29
N ASP A 164 3.82 10.87 23.46
CA ASP A 164 2.56 10.62 22.77
C ASP A 164 2.82 10.29 21.29
N VAL A 165 1.85 9.61 20.67
CA VAL A 165 1.78 9.37 19.23
C VAL A 165 0.66 10.23 18.65
N LEU A 166 1.02 11.13 17.74
CA LEU A 166 0.10 12.00 16.99
C LEU A 166 0.73 12.44 15.66
N HIS A 167 -0.11 12.76 14.67
CA HIS A 167 0.41 13.23 13.37
C HIS A 167 0.73 14.73 13.39
N GLY A 168 2.01 15.08 13.24
CA GLY A 168 2.47 16.47 13.21
C GLY A 168 2.24 17.14 11.85
N SER A 169 1.08 17.76 11.65
CA SER A 169 0.71 18.41 10.38
C SER A 169 0.89 19.93 10.39
N LEU A 170 1.95 20.44 9.74
CA LEU A 170 2.07 21.77 9.08
C LEU A 170 1.83 23.07 9.87
N VAL A 171 1.33 23.01 11.10
CA VAL A 171 1.06 24.18 11.94
C VAL A 171 2.26 24.51 12.82
N MET A 172 3.06 23.51 13.21
CA MET A 172 4.27 23.70 14.02
C MET A 172 5.26 24.63 13.32
N ASP A 173 5.64 24.31 12.08
CA ASP A 173 6.72 24.98 11.34
C ASP A 173 6.34 26.38 10.83
N ARG A 174 5.07 26.81 10.97
CA ARG A 174 4.58 28.12 10.47
C ARG A 174 3.93 29.00 11.53
N VAL A 175 3.75 28.53 12.77
CA VAL A 175 3.21 29.37 13.86
C VAL A 175 4.16 30.50 14.26
N HIS A 176 5.47 30.39 14.00
CA HIS A 176 6.42 31.50 14.19
C HIS A 176 6.30 32.61 13.13
N LEU A 177 5.65 32.36 11.98
CA LEU A 177 5.53 33.33 10.88
C LEU A 177 4.19 34.10 10.82
N PHE A 178 3.17 33.73 11.62
CA PHE A 178 1.87 34.40 11.62
C PHE A 178 1.38 34.83 13.00
N SER A 179 2.10 35.77 13.63
CA SER A 179 1.51 36.73 14.57
C SER A 179 0.53 37.66 13.83
N SER A 180 -0.63 37.14 13.42
CA SER A 180 -1.64 37.87 12.63
C SER A 180 -3.06 37.47 13.01
N THR A 181 -3.79 38.42 13.59
CA THR A 181 -5.13 38.29 14.16
C THR A 181 -6.14 37.59 13.24
N ILE A 182 -6.67 36.43 13.68
CA ILE A 182 -7.91 35.86 13.11
C ILE A 182 -9.10 36.66 13.65
N VAL A 183 -9.95 37.17 12.76
CA VAL A 183 -11.16 37.93 13.13
C VAL A 183 -12.39 37.02 13.03
N SER A 184 -12.91 36.61 14.18
CA SER A 184 -14.20 35.90 14.29
C SER A 184 -15.37 36.88 14.25
N TYR A 185 -16.36 36.63 13.37
CA TYR A 185 -17.63 37.34 13.37
C TYR A 185 -18.71 36.49 14.06
N GLN A 186 -19.48 37.12 14.96
CA GLN A 186 -20.65 36.52 15.60
C GLN A 186 -21.90 37.20 15.05
N LEU A 187 -22.72 36.45 14.30
CA LEU A 187 -24.05 36.88 13.87
C LEU A 187 -25.09 36.52 14.92
N GLU A 188 -26.17 37.31 15.01
CA GLU A 188 -27.25 37.14 16.00
C GLU A 188 -28.02 35.80 15.87
N SER A 189 -27.79 35.04 14.78
CA SER A 189 -28.31 33.69 14.54
C SER A 189 -27.40 32.55 15.04
N GLY A 190 -26.27 32.85 15.70
CA GLY A 190 -25.48 31.86 16.45
C GLY A 190 -24.53 30.96 15.65
N ILE A 191 -24.28 31.26 14.37
CA ILE A 191 -23.30 30.52 13.55
C ILE A 191 -21.95 31.25 13.58
N LEU A 192 -20.91 30.53 14.02
CA LEU A 192 -19.50 30.98 13.96
C LEU A 192 -18.91 30.57 12.59
N VAL A 193 -18.41 31.54 11.83
CA VAL A 193 -17.75 31.27 10.53
C VAL A 193 -16.26 31.55 10.63
N LEU A 194 -15.44 30.51 10.49
CA LEU A 194 -13.98 30.61 10.39
C LEU A 194 -13.57 30.83 8.93
N LEU A 195 -13.00 32.01 8.64
CA LEU A 195 -12.44 32.34 7.33
C LEU A 195 -10.92 32.09 7.33
N PHE A 196 -10.49 31.01 6.68
CA PHE A 196 -9.06 30.77 6.43
C PHE A 196 -8.51 31.79 5.39
N PRO A 197 -7.28 32.32 5.58
CA PRO A 197 -6.79 33.50 4.87
C PRO A 197 -6.24 33.19 3.46
N LEU A 198 -7.05 32.58 2.59
CA LEU A 198 -6.66 32.25 1.21
C LEU A 198 -7.37 33.06 0.11
N HIS A 199 -8.34 33.93 0.43
CA HIS A 199 -9.02 34.79 -0.58
C HIS A 199 -9.46 36.20 -0.12
N CYS A 200 -9.29 36.60 1.15
CA CYS A 200 -9.96 37.79 1.70
C CYS A 200 -9.31 39.16 1.40
N ALA A 201 -8.20 39.22 0.65
CA ALA A 201 -7.47 40.47 0.36
C ALA A 201 -8.29 41.56 -0.36
N LYS A 202 -9.40 41.20 -1.03
CA LYS A 202 -10.32 42.16 -1.68
C LYS A 202 -11.56 42.54 -0.84
N ILE A 203 -11.86 41.84 0.24
CA ILE A 203 -13.09 42.04 1.04
C ILE A 203 -12.84 42.92 2.28
N ALA A 204 -11.64 42.87 2.86
CA ALA A 204 -11.31 43.57 4.09
C ALA A 204 -11.36 45.12 4.02
N LYS A 205 -11.47 45.72 2.82
CA LYS A 205 -11.41 47.18 2.62
C LYS A 205 -12.74 47.93 2.79
N THR A 206 -13.85 47.24 3.12
CA THR A 206 -15.21 47.83 3.07
C THR A 206 -15.94 47.85 4.43
N LEU A 207 -15.37 47.29 5.50
CA LEU A 207 -16.08 47.05 6.77
C LEU A 207 -15.47 47.74 8.03
N TYR A 208 -14.63 48.76 7.84
CA TYR A 208 -14.08 49.54 8.97
C TYR A 208 -15.03 50.66 9.42
N ALA A 209 -16.02 50.32 10.26
CA ALA A 209 -16.83 51.30 10.98
C ALA A 209 -17.34 50.81 12.36
N LYS A 210 -16.78 51.40 13.43
CA LYS A 210 -17.14 51.31 14.86
C LYS A 210 -16.73 50.04 15.66
N PRO A 211 -16.34 50.20 16.94
CA PRO A 211 -16.14 49.13 17.93
C PRO A 211 -17.47 48.73 18.62
N PRO A 212 -17.53 47.67 19.46
CA PRO A 212 -16.42 46.86 20.01
C PRO A 212 -16.31 45.45 19.44
N TYR A 213 -15.08 44.92 19.45
CA TYR A 213 -14.76 43.53 19.11
C TYR A 213 -14.01 42.88 20.29
N MET A 214 -14.36 41.64 20.61
CA MET A 214 -13.64 40.83 21.61
C MET A 214 -12.53 40.04 20.91
N VAL A 215 -11.28 40.21 21.35
CA VAL A 215 -10.13 39.49 20.78
C VAL A 215 -9.92 38.18 21.52
N LEU A 216 -10.19 37.05 20.85
CA LEU A 216 -9.86 35.72 21.33
C LEU A 216 -8.46 35.32 20.84
N TYR A 217 -7.51 35.23 21.75
CA TYR A 217 -6.18 34.69 21.48
C TYR A 217 -6.21 33.16 21.50
N PHE A 218 -6.40 32.53 20.35
CA PHE A 218 -6.15 31.09 20.20
C PHE A 218 -4.64 30.86 20.11
N LYS A 219 -4.02 30.53 21.25
CA LYS A 219 -2.58 30.24 21.34
C LYS A 219 -2.24 28.77 21.01
N ASP A 220 -3.26 27.93 20.89
CA ASP A 220 -3.16 26.47 20.93
C ASP A 220 -3.92 25.81 19.76
N LEU A 221 -3.54 26.14 18.51
CA LEU A 221 -3.87 25.30 17.34
C LEU A 221 -2.88 24.13 17.25
N TRP A 222 -2.94 23.25 18.26
CA TRP A 222 -2.41 21.90 18.15
C TRP A 222 -3.22 21.15 17.08
N THR A 223 -2.66 20.09 16.52
CA THR A 223 -3.34 19.23 15.53
C THR A 223 -4.65 18.69 16.13
N LEU A 224 -5.74 18.73 15.36
CA LEU A 224 -7.09 18.35 15.84
C LEU A 224 -7.24 16.83 16.06
N THR A 225 -6.17 16.08 15.86
CA THR A 225 -6.04 14.65 16.17
C THR A 225 -5.84 14.47 17.67
N THR A 226 -6.73 13.78 18.39
CA THR A 226 -6.43 13.41 19.79
C THR A 226 -5.22 12.48 19.85
N PRO A 227 -4.27 12.66 20.80
CA PRO A 227 -3.07 11.83 20.90
C PRO A 227 -3.36 10.47 21.56
N VAL A 228 -2.43 9.52 21.39
CA VAL A 228 -2.44 8.24 22.11
C VAL A 228 -1.05 7.95 22.72
N GLU A 229 -1.01 7.57 24.00
CA GLU A 229 0.25 7.30 24.70
C GLU A 229 1.08 6.21 23.99
N LEU A 230 2.38 6.44 23.78
CA LEU A 230 3.25 5.49 23.08
C LEU A 230 3.23 4.08 23.69
N ILE A 231 3.23 3.98 25.01
CA ILE A 231 3.21 2.69 25.72
C ILE A 231 1.99 1.83 25.34
N LYS A 232 0.84 2.46 25.03
CA LYS A 232 -0.36 1.76 24.58
C LYS A 232 -0.15 1.15 23.20
N CYS A 233 0.40 1.92 22.26
CA CYS A 233 0.75 1.42 20.92
C CYS A 233 1.78 0.28 21.00
N LEU A 234 2.82 0.39 21.83
CA LEU A 234 3.82 -0.66 22.00
C LEU A 234 3.23 -1.96 22.57
N MET A 235 2.32 -1.88 23.54
CA MET A 235 1.62 -3.06 24.10
C MET A 235 0.71 -3.73 23.07
N SER A 236 -0.09 -2.96 22.32
CA SER A 236 -0.95 -3.50 21.26
C SER A 236 -0.15 -4.07 20.08
N ILE A 237 1.06 -3.55 19.80
CA ILE A 237 2.02 -4.20 18.89
C ILE A 237 2.50 -5.53 19.48
N LYS A 238 2.93 -5.56 20.74
CA LYS A 238 3.43 -6.77 21.42
C LYS A 238 2.41 -7.91 21.39
N GLU A 239 1.15 -7.63 21.68
CA GLU A 239 0.08 -8.64 21.71
C GLU A 239 -0.26 -9.17 20.32
N HIS A 240 -0.34 -8.30 19.31
CA HIS A 240 -0.87 -8.68 17.99
C HIS A 240 0.18 -8.96 16.91
N ALA A 241 1.46 -8.62 17.12
CA ALA A 241 2.53 -8.70 16.11
C ALA A 241 2.59 -10.02 15.34
N PHE A 242 2.44 -11.15 16.03
CA PHE A 242 2.62 -12.49 15.46
C PHE A 242 1.34 -13.33 15.39
N THR A 243 0.17 -12.69 15.40
CA THR A 243 -1.14 -13.35 15.34
C THR A 243 -1.48 -13.92 13.96
N THR A 244 -0.99 -13.29 12.89
CA THR A 244 -1.27 -13.65 11.48
C THR A 244 -0.05 -14.21 10.75
N SER A 245 1.15 -13.94 11.25
CA SER A 245 2.42 -14.27 10.59
C SER A 245 3.52 -14.46 11.64
N GLU A 246 4.44 -15.39 11.40
CA GLU A 246 5.58 -15.64 12.29
C GLU A 246 6.79 -14.74 11.97
N TYR A 247 6.75 -14.09 10.80
CA TYR A 247 7.81 -13.23 10.29
C TYR A 247 7.79 -11.85 10.97
N PRO A 248 8.94 -11.16 11.04
CA PRO A 248 9.14 -10.00 11.90
C PRO A 248 8.13 -8.86 11.71
N VAL A 249 8.05 -7.98 12.71
CA VAL A 249 7.38 -6.68 12.60
C VAL A 249 8.42 -5.58 12.71
N VAL A 250 8.45 -4.69 11.72
CA VAL A 250 9.24 -3.46 11.77
C VAL A 250 8.36 -2.35 12.35
N VAL A 251 8.84 -1.69 13.41
CA VAL A 251 8.23 -0.46 13.92
C VAL A 251 9.07 0.70 13.42
N THR A 252 8.49 1.51 12.54
CA THR A 252 9.13 2.73 12.04
C THR A 252 8.72 3.90 12.92
N LEU A 253 9.70 4.49 13.60
CA LEU A 253 9.47 5.68 14.40
C LEU A 253 9.83 6.89 13.54
N GLU A 254 8.92 7.86 13.47
CA GLU A 254 9.30 9.24 13.18
C GLU A 254 9.52 9.95 14.53
N ASP A 255 10.59 10.70 14.66
CA ASP A 255 11.19 11.02 15.95
C ASP A 255 11.42 12.52 16.09
N HIS A 256 10.54 13.17 16.85
CA HIS A 256 10.55 14.60 17.15
C HIS A 256 10.90 14.85 18.63
N LEU A 257 11.71 13.97 19.23
CA LEU A 257 11.98 13.94 20.67
C LEU A 257 13.33 14.55 21.07
N THR A 258 13.40 15.02 22.32
CA THR A 258 14.64 15.40 22.99
C THR A 258 15.44 14.16 23.44
N PRO A 259 16.76 14.24 23.68
CA PRO A 259 17.59 13.08 24.00
C PRO A 259 17.18 12.30 25.27
N ASP A 260 16.60 12.98 26.26
CA ASP A 260 16.03 12.41 27.48
C ASP A 260 14.72 11.64 27.19
N LEU A 261 13.84 12.18 26.35
CA LEU A 261 12.65 11.47 25.87
C LEU A 261 13.03 10.29 24.97
N GLN A 262 14.09 10.39 24.15
CA GLN A 262 14.65 9.25 23.40
C GLN A 262 15.16 8.15 24.34
N ALA A 263 15.83 8.49 25.45
CA ALA A 263 16.22 7.52 26.46
C ALA A 263 14.99 6.85 27.11
N LYS A 264 13.93 7.63 27.41
CA LYS A 264 12.66 7.09 27.92
C LYS A 264 11.94 6.19 26.90
N VAL A 265 12.01 6.48 25.59
CA VAL A 265 11.54 5.55 24.55
C VAL A 265 12.39 4.29 24.52
N ALA A 266 13.71 4.39 24.67
CA ALA A 266 14.58 3.22 24.73
C ALA A 266 14.22 2.30 25.89
N GLU A 267 13.95 2.86 27.07
CA GLU A 267 13.43 2.14 28.23
C GLU A 267 12.08 1.48 27.92
N MET A 268 11.08 2.25 27.46
CA MET A 268 9.74 1.72 27.16
C MET A 268 9.74 0.60 26.11
N VAL A 269 10.52 0.76 25.03
CA VAL A 269 10.66 -0.24 23.96
C VAL A 269 11.35 -1.51 24.48
N THR A 270 12.42 -1.35 25.27
CA THR A 270 13.17 -2.49 25.85
C THR A 270 12.34 -3.24 26.90
N GLN A 271 11.64 -2.55 27.80
CA GLN A 271 10.76 -3.16 28.79
C GLN A 271 9.52 -3.82 28.16
N THR A 272 8.94 -3.19 27.12
CA THR A 272 7.76 -3.74 26.46
C THR A 272 8.11 -4.99 25.66
N PHE A 273 9.11 -4.94 24.79
CA PHE A 273 9.41 -6.06 23.89
C PHE A 273 10.35 -7.11 24.51
N GLY A 274 11.31 -6.72 25.36
CA GLY A 274 12.25 -7.65 25.99
C GLY A 274 12.92 -8.59 24.97
N ASP A 275 12.84 -9.90 25.22
CA ASP A 275 13.46 -10.92 24.36
C ASP A 275 12.95 -10.95 22.90
N ILE A 276 11.75 -10.42 22.59
CA ILE A 276 11.30 -10.34 21.19
C ILE A 276 11.85 -9.13 20.43
N LEU A 277 12.59 -8.22 21.08
CA LEU A 277 13.30 -7.13 20.40
C LEU A 277 14.56 -7.63 19.69
N PHE A 278 14.83 -7.12 18.49
CA PHE A 278 16.09 -7.33 17.77
C PHE A 278 16.94 -6.05 17.76
N CYS A 279 18.13 -6.12 18.35
CA CYS A 279 19.13 -5.04 18.39
C CYS A 279 20.42 -5.52 17.69
N PRO A 280 21.02 -4.78 16.73
CA PRO A 280 22.18 -5.26 15.97
C PRO A 280 23.51 -5.30 16.75
N GLY A 281 23.56 -4.73 17.97
CA GLY A 281 24.80 -4.45 18.67
C GLY A 281 25.31 -3.03 18.40
N SER A 282 26.62 -2.87 18.18
CA SER A 282 27.29 -1.56 18.08
C SER A 282 27.67 -1.11 16.67
N GLU A 283 27.56 -1.99 15.67
CA GLU A 283 28.00 -1.71 14.30
C GLU A 283 26.82 -1.63 13.33
N CYS A 284 26.98 -0.86 12.24
CA CYS A 284 25.99 -0.83 11.17
C CYS A 284 26.03 -2.14 10.39
N LEU A 285 24.86 -2.73 10.13
CA LEU A 285 24.73 -3.95 9.35
C LEU A 285 25.28 -3.75 7.92
N LYS A 286 26.12 -4.69 7.45
CA LYS A 286 26.58 -4.74 6.04
C LYS A 286 25.47 -5.22 5.10
N GLU A 287 24.57 -6.04 5.62
CA GLU A 287 23.46 -6.67 4.92
C GLU A 287 22.33 -6.92 5.93
N PHE A 288 21.07 -6.87 5.51
CA PHE A 288 19.97 -7.19 6.42
C PHE A 288 19.88 -8.71 6.66
N PRO A 289 19.60 -9.19 7.88
CA PRO A 289 19.26 -10.58 8.11
C PRO A 289 17.97 -10.97 7.36
N SER A 290 17.69 -12.26 7.27
CA SER A 290 16.51 -12.75 6.56
C SER A 290 15.23 -12.68 7.41
N PRO A 291 14.04 -12.70 6.77
CA PRO A 291 12.78 -12.92 7.48
C PRO A 291 12.79 -14.18 8.35
N GLU A 292 13.50 -15.24 7.95
CA GLU A 292 13.63 -16.49 8.71
C GLU A 292 14.45 -16.28 10.01
N ASP A 293 15.63 -15.64 9.92
CA ASP A 293 16.49 -15.34 11.09
C ASP A 293 15.78 -14.45 12.12
N LEU A 294 14.87 -13.61 11.63
CA LEU A 294 14.14 -12.60 12.40
C LEU A 294 12.71 -13.06 12.78
N LYS A 295 12.39 -14.36 12.67
CA LYS A 295 11.12 -14.91 13.15
C LYS A 295 10.83 -14.54 14.60
N LYS A 296 9.58 -14.12 14.84
CA LYS A 296 9.06 -13.61 16.12
C LYS A 296 9.84 -12.41 16.70
N ARG A 297 10.54 -11.62 15.86
CA ARG A 297 11.25 -10.40 16.30
C ARG A 297 10.53 -9.09 15.93
N ILE A 298 10.71 -8.10 16.80
CA ILE A 298 10.36 -6.69 16.59
C ILE A 298 11.65 -5.94 16.23
N ILE A 299 11.58 -5.05 15.24
CA ILE A 299 12.73 -4.38 14.61
C ILE A 299 12.47 -2.87 14.59
N ILE A 300 13.33 -2.05 15.19
CA ILE A 300 13.16 -0.58 15.19
C ILE A 300 13.83 0.06 13.96
N SER A 301 13.15 1.03 13.35
CA SER A 301 13.57 1.70 12.12
C SER A 301 13.38 3.23 12.18
N THR A 302 14.43 4.00 12.44
CA THR A 302 14.36 5.48 12.58
C THR A 302 15.64 6.21 12.12
N LYS A 303 15.60 7.55 12.03
CA LYS A 303 16.78 8.43 11.87
C LYS A 303 17.68 8.22 13.12
N PRO A 304 18.96 7.81 13.02
CA PRO A 304 19.85 7.72 14.19
C PRO A 304 20.08 9.11 14.81
N PRO A 305 20.20 9.22 16.16
CA PRO A 305 20.43 10.51 16.82
C PRO A 305 21.64 11.27 16.24
N LYS A 306 21.49 12.59 16.06
CA LYS A 306 22.60 13.51 15.70
C LYS A 306 23.69 13.37 16.78
N GLU A 307 24.84 12.81 16.42
CA GLU A 307 25.99 12.72 17.33
C GLU A 307 26.58 14.11 17.56
N TYR A 308 26.19 14.77 18.65
CA TYR A 308 26.79 16.03 19.09
C TYR A 308 28.29 15.80 19.38
N LEU A 309 29.11 16.21 18.41
CA LEU A 309 30.52 15.84 18.35
C LEU A 309 31.33 16.42 19.51
N LYS A 310 31.89 15.53 20.34
CA LYS A 310 33.00 15.81 21.27
C LYS A 310 34.33 16.11 20.54
N ALA A 311 34.28 16.95 19.51
CA ALA A 311 35.39 17.21 18.58
C ALA A 311 36.09 18.57 18.78
N LYS A 312 35.66 19.39 19.75
CA LYS A 312 36.27 20.70 20.04
C LYS A 312 37.21 20.74 21.25
N GLU A 313 36.99 19.89 22.26
CA GLU A 313 37.76 19.92 23.52
C GLU A 313 39.19 19.34 23.44
N MET A 314 39.59 18.74 22.30
CA MET A 314 40.95 18.21 22.08
C MET A 314 41.84 19.06 21.14
N LYS A 315 41.44 20.30 20.81
CA LYS A 315 42.28 21.21 20.00
C LYS A 315 42.45 22.64 20.53
N GLU A 316 41.78 23.03 21.60
CA GLU A 316 41.92 24.37 22.21
C GLU A 316 42.83 24.36 23.46
N LYS A 317 43.93 23.58 23.41
CA LYS A 317 45.01 23.58 24.42
C LYS A 317 46.41 23.53 23.80
N GLU A 318 46.67 24.32 22.76
CA GLU A 318 48.02 24.85 22.52
C GLU A 318 48.01 26.07 21.57
N ASN A 319 48.78 27.11 21.93
CA ASN A 319 49.26 28.23 21.09
C ASN A 319 48.25 29.30 20.59
N ASP A 320 48.14 30.39 21.37
CA ASP A 320 48.16 31.78 20.88
C ASP A 320 49.51 32.38 21.34
N PRO A 321 50.24 33.15 20.50
CA PRO A 321 50.05 34.60 20.49
C PRO A 321 50.12 35.32 19.13
N GLN A 322 49.12 36.20 18.92
CA GLN A 322 49.22 37.61 18.45
C GLN A 322 49.05 38.02 16.96
N LYS A 323 48.24 39.09 16.82
CA LYS A 323 48.13 40.13 15.75
C LYS A 323 47.48 39.73 14.40
N GLY A 324 46.63 40.55 13.78
CA GLY A 324 45.89 41.71 14.32
C GLY A 324 45.39 42.76 13.31
N LYS A 325 44.10 43.15 13.47
CA LYS A 325 43.48 44.48 13.22
C LYS A 325 43.13 44.94 11.78
N ASP A 326 41.98 45.65 11.68
CA ASP A 326 41.47 46.53 10.59
C ASP A 326 41.09 45.91 9.22
N SER A 327 40.15 46.43 8.40
CA SER A 327 38.90 47.23 8.60
C SER A 327 38.13 47.42 7.25
N ALA A 328 36.89 47.97 7.30
CA ALA A 328 36.16 48.72 6.24
C ALA A 328 35.29 48.02 5.13
N ASP A 329 33.97 48.13 5.32
CA ASP A 329 32.93 48.75 4.45
C ASP A 329 32.78 48.53 2.91
N LYS A 330 31.64 47.91 2.55
CA LYS A 330 30.47 48.43 1.74
C LYS A 330 30.43 48.56 0.19
N GLU A 331 29.15 48.51 -0.24
CA GLU A 331 28.48 49.04 -1.46
C GLU A 331 28.81 48.43 -2.84
N ALA A 332 27.93 48.26 -3.85
CA ALA A 332 26.46 48.12 -4.03
C ALA A 332 25.85 48.95 -5.18
N TRP A 333 25.16 48.25 -6.10
CA TRP A 333 23.99 48.66 -6.92
C TRP A 333 24.12 49.46 -8.25
N GLY A 334 23.30 49.04 -9.23
CA GLY A 334 22.95 49.71 -10.50
C GLY A 334 22.45 48.69 -11.56
N LYS A 335 21.15 48.58 -11.91
CA LYS A 335 20.27 49.47 -12.74
C LYS A 335 20.65 49.49 -14.24
N GLU A 336 19.73 49.40 -15.22
CA GLU A 336 18.25 49.31 -15.19
C GLU A 336 17.68 48.67 -16.50
N VAL A 337 16.34 48.48 -16.60
CA VAL A 337 15.63 47.76 -17.70
C VAL A 337 14.50 48.63 -18.30
N PRO A 338 14.15 48.47 -19.59
CA PRO A 338 13.06 47.56 -20.03
C PRO A 338 13.40 46.90 -21.42
N ASP A 339 12.56 46.34 -22.31
CA ASP A 339 11.11 45.99 -22.51
C ASP A 339 11.03 45.00 -23.74
N LEU A 340 9.97 44.32 -24.20
CA LEU A 340 8.60 43.92 -23.76
C LEU A 340 8.14 42.74 -24.69
N GLN A 341 7.12 41.95 -24.29
CA GLN A 341 6.31 40.96 -25.08
C GLN A 341 6.99 39.66 -25.60
N ALA A 342 6.36 38.48 -25.57
CA ALA A 342 5.16 38.04 -24.84
C ALA A 342 5.03 36.49 -24.79
N GLY A 343 4.44 35.97 -23.71
CA GLY A 343 3.58 34.76 -23.73
C GLY A 343 4.23 33.37 -23.66
N ILE A 344 4.33 32.82 -22.44
CA ILE A 344 3.68 31.56 -22.00
C ILE A 344 3.83 31.46 -20.48
N THR A 345 2.77 31.07 -19.77
CA THR A 345 2.76 30.89 -18.30
C THR A 345 2.88 29.41 -17.93
N SER A 346 3.84 29.10 -17.07
CA SER A 346 3.97 27.83 -16.34
C SER A 346 4.15 28.15 -14.85
N ASP A 347 3.04 28.14 -14.11
CA ASP A 347 3.02 28.35 -12.65
C ASP A 347 3.43 27.07 -11.90
N ASP A 348 4.63 26.56 -12.18
CA ASP A 348 5.25 25.50 -11.38
C ASP A 348 5.97 26.14 -10.19
N LYS A 349 5.25 26.26 -9.06
CA LYS A 349 5.87 26.52 -7.76
C LYS A 349 6.32 25.19 -7.18
N ASP A 350 7.63 25.02 -7.00
CA ASP A 350 8.17 23.81 -6.37
C ASP A 350 7.84 23.84 -4.87
N ASP A 351 7.13 22.81 -4.41
CA ASP A 351 7.09 22.46 -2.99
C ASP A 351 8.45 21.81 -2.64
N THR A 352 9.49 22.63 -2.47
CA THR A 352 10.75 22.19 -1.86
C THR A 352 10.60 22.24 -0.34
N ASP A 353 10.38 21.08 0.25
CA ASP A 353 10.43 20.89 1.71
C ASP A 353 11.90 20.97 2.19
N GLU A 354 12.43 22.19 2.26
CA GLU A 354 13.74 22.46 2.87
C GLU A 354 13.58 22.37 4.40
N GLU A 355 14.05 21.27 5.01
CA GLU A 355 14.27 21.15 6.47
C GLU A 355 15.35 22.18 6.88
N GLU A 356 14.97 23.44 7.13
CA GLU A 356 15.89 24.49 7.64
C GLU A 356 16.33 24.14 9.08
N ASP A 357 17.60 23.76 9.25
CA ASP A 357 18.25 23.58 10.57
C ASP A 357 18.39 24.96 11.27
N GLU A 358 17.37 25.45 11.98
CA GLU A 358 17.51 26.60 12.90
C GLU A 358 18.14 26.19 14.25
N ASP A 359 19.08 27.00 14.76
CA ASP A 359 19.77 26.81 16.03
C ASP A 359 18.99 27.47 17.20
N GLU A 360 18.78 26.75 18.31
CA GLU A 360 18.58 27.37 19.64
C GLU A 360 19.69 26.93 20.62
N GLU A 361 20.14 27.88 21.45
CA GLU A 361 21.19 27.67 22.46
C GLU A 361 20.64 27.21 23.83
N ASP A 362 21.57 26.75 24.67
CA ASP A 362 21.41 26.41 26.09
C ASP A 362 20.41 25.30 26.48
N LEU A 363 20.97 24.13 26.77
CA LEU A 363 21.18 23.76 28.18
C LEU A 363 22.30 22.72 28.36
N LYS A 364 23.35 23.10 29.10
CA LYS A 364 24.43 22.18 29.50
C LYS A 364 24.09 21.46 30.80
N SER A 365 23.84 20.14 30.76
CA SER A 365 24.60 19.13 31.54
C SER A 365 23.92 17.76 31.72
N GLN A 366 24.07 16.85 30.75
CA GLN A 366 24.08 15.40 31.01
C GLN A 366 24.85 14.69 29.88
N GLN A 367 25.65 13.68 30.20
CA GLN A 367 26.42 12.90 29.20
C GLN A 367 26.09 11.41 29.31
N ASN A 368 25.99 10.75 28.15
CA ASN A 368 25.97 9.29 27.93
C ASN A 368 24.61 8.53 27.97
N GLU A 369 23.44 9.18 27.90
CA GLU A 369 22.13 8.46 27.93
C GLU A 369 21.55 8.11 26.54
N ALA A 370 21.77 8.97 25.52
CA ALA A 370 21.39 8.68 24.12
C ALA A 370 22.00 7.43 23.42
N PRO A 371 23.11 6.79 23.87
CA PRO A 371 23.62 5.56 23.25
C PRO A 371 22.65 4.38 23.27
N GLU A 372 21.72 4.31 24.22
CA GLU A 372 20.84 3.14 24.37
C GLU A 372 19.76 3.11 23.28
N TYR A 373 19.07 4.23 23.06
CA TYR A 373 18.11 4.39 21.97
C TYR A 373 18.73 4.03 20.61
N ARG A 374 19.98 4.47 20.35
CA ARG A 374 20.70 4.15 19.12
C ARG A 374 20.97 2.65 18.94
N ARG A 375 21.22 1.88 20.01
CA ARG A 375 21.46 0.42 19.95
C ARG A 375 20.23 -0.37 19.53
N LEU A 376 19.02 0.20 19.68
CA LEU A 376 17.77 -0.44 19.28
C LEU A 376 17.54 -0.36 17.76
N ILE A 377 18.18 0.59 17.07
CA ILE A 377 17.92 0.90 15.66
C ILE A 377 18.53 -0.17 14.77
N ALA A 378 17.69 -1.08 14.30
CA ALA A 378 18.08 -2.16 13.39
C ALA A 378 18.03 -1.78 11.91
N ILE A 379 17.20 -0.80 11.55
CA ILE A 379 17.12 -0.26 10.18
C ILE A 379 17.36 1.25 10.26
N HIS A 380 18.59 1.68 10.00
CA HIS A 380 18.96 3.10 10.00
C HIS A 380 18.29 3.82 8.82
N ALA A 381 17.43 4.80 9.10
CA ALA A 381 16.84 5.66 8.08
C ALA A 381 17.73 6.88 7.77
N GLY A 382 17.76 7.33 6.51
CA GLY A 382 18.40 8.60 6.15
C GLY A 382 18.40 8.93 4.65
N LYS A 383 18.00 10.17 4.34
CA LYS A 383 18.40 10.89 3.11
C LYS A 383 19.85 11.35 3.26
N GLY A 384 20.57 11.50 2.15
CA GLY A 384 21.93 12.05 2.14
C GLY A 384 21.93 13.58 2.06
N LYS A 385 23.09 14.22 2.20
CA LYS A 385 23.28 15.57 1.63
C LYS A 385 23.52 15.42 0.13
N GLY A 386 23.00 16.36 -0.67
CA GLY A 386 23.05 16.29 -2.13
C GLY A 386 21.71 15.94 -2.76
N GLY A 387 21.75 15.53 -4.03
CA GLY A 387 20.57 15.28 -4.86
C GLY A 387 19.98 13.88 -4.69
N LEU A 388 18.94 13.58 -5.49
CA LEU A 388 18.31 12.26 -5.55
C LEU A 388 19.32 11.16 -5.92
N GLU A 389 20.28 11.48 -6.77
CA GLU A 389 21.38 10.60 -7.19
C GLU A 389 22.29 10.23 -6.00
N ASP A 390 22.61 11.20 -5.13
CA ASP A 390 23.33 10.97 -3.88
C ASP A 390 22.48 10.17 -2.88
N TRP A 391 21.18 10.45 -2.81
CA TRP A 391 20.25 9.73 -1.94
C TRP A 391 20.09 8.26 -2.34
N LEU A 392 20.20 7.93 -3.63
CA LEU A 392 20.13 6.57 -4.17
C LEU A 392 21.50 5.86 -4.22
N ARG A 393 22.59 6.54 -3.86
CA ARG A 393 23.93 5.93 -3.85
C ARG A 393 24.02 4.76 -2.86
N VAL A 394 24.49 3.61 -3.34
CA VAL A 394 24.72 2.40 -2.55
C VAL A 394 26.10 2.43 -1.90
N ASP A 395 26.16 2.06 -0.61
CA ASP A 395 27.37 1.74 0.12
C ASP A 395 27.51 0.20 0.18
N PRO A 396 28.64 -0.40 -0.23
CA PRO A 396 28.83 -1.85 -0.15
C PRO A 396 28.94 -2.35 1.31
N GLU A 397 29.49 -1.53 2.21
CA GLU A 397 29.79 -1.91 3.59
C GLU A 397 28.63 -1.65 4.56
N LYS A 398 27.54 -1.00 4.12
CA LYS A 398 26.42 -0.61 4.98
C LYS A 398 25.08 -0.58 4.26
N VAL A 399 24.06 -1.22 4.86
CA VAL A 399 22.66 -1.04 4.46
C VAL A 399 21.95 0.09 5.21
N ARG A 400 20.96 0.71 4.56
CA ARG A 400 20.07 1.74 5.13
C ARG A 400 18.65 1.67 4.55
N ARG A 401 17.73 2.43 5.15
CA ARG A 401 16.41 2.78 4.61
C ARG A 401 16.44 4.21 4.03
N LEU A 402 16.03 4.35 2.77
CA LEU A 402 15.62 5.64 2.21
C LEU A 402 14.09 5.74 2.27
N SER A 403 13.56 6.92 2.56
CA SER A 403 12.13 7.24 2.43
C SER A 403 11.95 8.30 1.36
N LEU A 404 11.03 8.08 0.42
CA LEU A 404 10.58 9.04 -0.59
C LEU A 404 9.05 9.09 -0.61
N SER A 405 8.47 10.26 -0.86
CA SER A 405 7.06 10.38 -1.23
C SER A 405 6.80 9.76 -2.61
N GLU A 406 5.54 9.42 -2.90
CA GLU A 406 5.12 8.98 -4.24
C GLU A 406 5.57 9.96 -5.34
N GLN A 407 5.56 11.27 -5.10
CA GLN A 407 5.89 12.28 -6.11
C GLN A 407 7.39 12.42 -6.33
N GLU A 408 8.22 12.26 -5.29
CA GLU A 408 9.68 12.15 -5.47
C GLU A 408 10.04 10.92 -6.30
N LEU A 409 9.38 9.77 -6.05
CA LEU A 409 9.60 8.55 -6.82
C LEU A 409 9.05 8.65 -8.26
N GLU A 410 7.88 9.24 -8.47
CA GLU A 410 7.36 9.50 -9.82
C GLU A 410 8.26 10.47 -10.59
N LYS A 411 8.72 11.57 -9.96
CA LYS A 411 9.75 12.46 -10.54
C LYS A 411 10.99 11.64 -10.93
N ALA A 412 11.47 10.72 -10.09
CA ALA A 412 12.63 9.86 -10.36
C ALA A 412 12.47 8.93 -11.57
N VAL A 413 11.36 8.18 -11.67
CA VAL A 413 11.20 7.09 -12.66
C VAL A 413 10.56 7.57 -13.98
N VAL A 414 10.00 8.79 -14.02
CA VAL A 414 9.43 9.39 -15.23
C VAL A 414 10.46 10.23 -16.01
N HIS A 415 11.50 10.77 -15.37
CA HIS A 415 12.49 11.70 -15.98
C HIS A 415 13.50 11.07 -16.96
N GLU A 416 13.09 10.09 -17.76
CA GLU A 416 13.80 9.75 -18.98
C GLU A 416 13.53 10.82 -20.05
N LYS A 417 14.38 11.86 -20.09
CA LYS A 417 14.59 12.62 -21.33
C LYS A 417 15.15 11.64 -22.38
N SER A 418 14.25 11.08 -23.19
CA SER A 418 14.59 10.10 -24.22
C SER A 418 15.55 10.68 -25.27
N PHE A 419 16.85 10.59 -24.99
CA PHE A 419 17.93 10.94 -25.90
C PHE A 419 17.99 9.90 -27.03
N ARG A 420 17.02 9.99 -27.94
CA ARG A 420 17.02 9.29 -29.23
C ARG A 420 18.10 9.91 -30.11
N PHE A 421 19.35 9.50 -29.87
CA PHE A 421 20.41 9.63 -30.86
C PHE A 421 19.94 8.90 -32.12
N SER A 422 19.70 9.67 -33.19
CA SER A 422 19.43 9.12 -34.51
C SER A 422 20.68 8.37 -34.96
N ALA A 423 20.65 7.04 -34.94
CA ALA A 423 21.79 6.22 -35.30
C ALA A 423 22.13 6.40 -36.79
N SER A 424 23.17 7.18 -37.07
CA SER A 424 24.03 6.90 -38.22
C SER A 424 24.92 5.70 -37.86
N GLU A 425 25.31 4.91 -38.87
CA GLU A 425 26.13 3.70 -38.70
C GLU A 425 27.60 3.99 -38.32
N GLN A 426 27.88 5.20 -37.82
CA GLN A 426 29.21 5.73 -37.50
C GLN A 426 29.25 6.40 -36.11
N ALA A 427 28.29 6.08 -35.22
CA ALA A 427 28.41 6.42 -33.80
C ALA A 427 29.65 5.72 -33.21
N SER A 428 30.66 6.50 -32.84
CA SER A 428 31.93 5.98 -32.34
C SER A 428 31.79 5.30 -30.97
N PHE A 429 32.75 4.43 -30.64
CA PHE A 429 32.83 3.75 -29.34
C PHE A 429 32.61 4.69 -28.14
N LEU A 430 33.13 5.92 -28.23
CA LEU A 430 32.98 6.96 -27.21
C LEU A 430 31.51 7.36 -26.96
N LEU A 431 30.69 7.48 -28.02
CA LEU A 431 29.26 7.77 -27.91
C LEU A 431 28.51 6.64 -27.19
N GLN A 432 28.87 5.38 -27.48
CA GLN A 432 28.24 4.24 -26.82
C GLN A 432 28.66 4.12 -25.34
N THR A 433 29.92 4.37 -25.00
CA THR A 433 30.35 4.47 -23.59
C THR A 433 29.69 5.63 -22.84
N ALA A 434 29.50 6.78 -23.50
CA ALA A 434 28.81 7.92 -22.90
C ALA A 434 27.32 7.63 -22.67
N ALA A 435 26.63 6.97 -23.60
CA ALA A 435 25.24 6.55 -23.43
C ALA A 435 25.07 5.57 -22.26
N MET A 436 25.98 4.60 -22.10
CA MET A 436 25.97 3.68 -20.95
C MET A 436 26.19 4.41 -19.61
N LEU A 437 27.08 5.41 -19.56
CA LEU A 437 27.28 6.24 -18.37
C LEU A 437 26.05 7.08 -18.02
N VAL A 438 25.39 7.68 -19.01
CA VAL A 438 24.15 8.44 -18.80
C VAL A 438 23.01 7.53 -18.31
N TYR A 439 22.88 6.32 -18.84
CA TYR A 439 21.91 5.33 -18.38
C TYR A 439 22.20 4.89 -16.92
N ALA A 440 23.45 4.57 -16.60
CA ALA A 440 23.86 4.13 -15.25
C ALA A 440 23.77 5.24 -14.18
N LEU A 441 23.67 6.51 -14.59
CA LEU A 441 23.42 7.66 -13.71
C LEU A 441 21.95 8.09 -13.68
N SER A 442 21.05 7.43 -14.43
CA SER A 442 19.63 7.78 -14.42
C SER A 442 18.96 7.42 -13.08
N PRO A 443 18.06 8.25 -12.52
CA PRO A 443 17.44 7.94 -11.23
C PRO A 443 16.61 6.64 -11.23
N SER A 444 16.04 6.24 -12.38
CA SER A 444 15.37 4.94 -12.55
C SER A 444 16.35 3.76 -12.37
N TYR A 445 17.55 3.85 -12.98
CA TYR A 445 18.62 2.87 -12.81
C TYR A 445 19.11 2.84 -11.37
N LEU A 446 19.45 4.01 -10.80
CA LEU A 446 19.94 4.14 -9.44
C LEU A 446 18.91 3.62 -8.41
N THR A 447 17.61 3.86 -8.62
CA THR A 447 16.53 3.29 -7.79
C THR A 447 16.54 1.77 -7.85
N SER A 448 16.63 1.20 -9.06
CA SER A 448 16.59 -0.24 -9.29
C SER A 448 17.82 -0.97 -8.75
N VAL A 449 18.99 -0.32 -8.70
CA VAL A 449 20.21 -0.84 -8.04
C VAL A 449 20.13 -0.64 -6.52
N PHE A 450 19.62 0.50 -6.04
CA PHE A 450 19.45 0.78 -4.62
C PHE A 450 18.59 -0.27 -3.92
N THR A 451 17.44 -0.64 -4.51
CA THR A 451 16.51 -1.60 -3.89
C THR A 451 16.99 -3.07 -3.93
N GLN A 452 18.11 -3.39 -4.56
CA GLN A 452 18.71 -4.73 -4.46
C GLN A 452 19.30 -4.95 -3.05
N ARG A 453 20.12 -3.99 -2.59
CA ARG A 453 20.82 -4.06 -1.30
C ARG A 453 20.14 -3.30 -0.16
N ASN A 454 19.50 -2.16 -0.46
CA ASN A 454 18.90 -1.27 0.55
C ASN A 454 17.37 -1.35 0.54
N ILE A 455 16.74 -0.81 1.59
CA ILE A 455 15.28 -0.69 1.68
C ILE A 455 14.85 0.69 1.19
N LEU A 456 13.96 0.73 0.21
CA LEU A 456 13.22 1.93 -0.18
C LEU A 456 11.80 1.87 0.40
N ARG A 457 11.46 2.90 1.18
CA ARG A 457 10.11 3.22 1.61
C ARG A 457 9.50 4.27 0.69
N VAL A 458 8.25 4.03 0.28
CA VAL A 458 7.44 4.96 -0.50
C VAL A 458 6.23 5.34 0.35
N TYR A 459 5.89 6.62 0.47
CA TYR A 459 4.75 7.10 1.28
C TYR A 459 3.84 8.09 0.52
N PRO A 460 2.56 8.25 0.91
CA PRO A 460 1.64 9.19 0.26
C PRO A 460 2.09 10.65 0.47
N LYS A 461 1.97 11.55 -0.52
CA LYS A 461 2.28 12.98 -0.29
C LYS A 461 1.29 13.59 0.73
N GLY A 462 1.79 14.47 1.61
CA GLY A 462 1.02 15.11 2.69
C GLY A 462 -0.27 15.83 2.26
N ILE A 463 -0.38 16.28 0.99
CA ILE A 463 -1.62 16.85 0.43
C ILE A 463 -2.80 15.86 0.38
N ARG A 464 -2.57 14.57 0.62
CA ARG A 464 -3.60 13.53 0.75
C ARG A 464 -4.24 13.55 2.15
N PHE A 465 -4.74 14.72 2.55
CA PHE A 465 -5.39 14.94 3.84
C PHE A 465 -6.57 13.97 4.08
N ASP A 466 -7.26 13.57 3.00
CA ASP A 466 -8.34 12.58 2.97
C ASP A 466 -7.88 11.13 3.26
N SER A 467 -6.57 10.90 3.39
CA SER A 467 -5.94 9.58 3.52
C SER A 467 -6.16 8.65 2.31
N SER A 468 -6.34 9.24 1.13
CA SER A 468 -6.27 8.50 -0.13
C SER A 468 -4.91 7.80 -0.32
N ASN A 469 -4.90 6.77 -1.16
CA ASN A 469 -3.71 5.94 -1.42
C ASN A 469 -3.33 5.98 -2.91
N TYR A 470 -2.03 6.12 -3.17
CA TYR A 470 -1.42 6.18 -4.50
C TYR A 470 -1.40 4.81 -5.21
N ASN A 471 -0.90 4.75 -6.45
CA ASN A 471 -0.79 3.48 -7.18
C ASN A 471 0.43 2.67 -6.69
N PRO A 472 0.30 1.52 -6.01
CA PRO A 472 1.44 0.86 -5.36
C PRO A 472 2.49 0.33 -6.36
N LEU A 473 2.10 0.12 -7.61
CA LEU A 473 2.96 -0.37 -8.68
C LEU A 473 4.15 0.54 -8.97
N ILE A 474 4.04 1.86 -8.72
CA ILE A 474 5.18 2.80 -8.89
C ILE A 474 6.38 2.41 -8.02
N GLY A 475 6.13 1.81 -6.85
CA GLY A 475 7.17 1.27 -5.97
C GLY A 475 7.61 -0.13 -6.38
N TRP A 476 6.67 -1.08 -6.49
CA TRP A 476 7.02 -2.49 -6.70
C TRP A 476 7.72 -2.76 -8.03
N MET A 477 7.37 -2.04 -9.11
CA MET A 477 8.03 -2.21 -10.42
C MET A 477 9.51 -1.81 -10.40
N HIS A 478 9.92 -0.94 -9.47
CA HIS A 478 11.33 -0.56 -9.24
C HIS A 478 11.91 -1.22 -7.97
N GLY A 479 11.28 -2.29 -7.49
CA GLY A 479 11.76 -3.12 -6.40
C GLY A 479 11.61 -2.53 -4.99
N ALA A 480 10.88 -1.44 -4.81
CA ALA A 480 10.69 -0.79 -3.51
C ALA A 480 9.92 -1.70 -2.55
N GLN A 481 10.47 -1.92 -1.35
CA GLN A 481 10.00 -2.93 -0.41
C GLN A 481 8.87 -2.43 0.49
N MET A 482 9.01 -1.21 1.02
CA MET A 482 8.10 -0.62 2.01
C MET A 482 7.15 0.38 1.35
N VAL A 483 6.21 -0.12 0.54
CA VAL A 483 5.17 0.68 -0.13
C VAL A 483 4.06 0.97 0.90
N ALA A 484 4.19 2.10 1.60
CA ALA A 484 3.41 2.46 2.79
C ALA A 484 2.05 3.07 2.47
N PHE A 485 1.00 2.53 3.10
CA PHE A 485 -0.40 2.81 2.76
C PHE A 485 -1.25 3.15 3.99
N ASN A 486 -2.16 4.11 3.84
CA ASN A 486 -3.19 4.45 4.82
C ASN A 486 -4.18 3.27 4.96
N MET A 487 -4.00 2.44 5.99
CA MET A 487 -4.71 1.19 6.23
C MET A 487 -6.20 1.36 6.59
N GLN A 488 -6.54 2.52 7.15
CA GLN A 488 -7.87 2.98 7.55
C GLN A 488 -8.73 3.45 6.36
N GLY A 489 -8.11 3.71 5.20
CA GLY A 489 -8.79 4.09 3.96
C GLY A 489 -9.46 2.91 3.25
N TYR A 490 -9.88 3.13 1.99
CA TYR A 490 -10.45 2.09 1.13
C TYR A 490 -10.32 2.44 -0.36
N GLY A 491 -10.71 1.51 -1.24
CA GLY A 491 -10.71 1.70 -2.69
C GLY A 491 -9.56 1.00 -3.44
N ARG A 492 -9.53 1.15 -4.77
CA ARG A 492 -8.70 0.37 -5.72
C ARG A 492 -7.26 0.16 -5.26
N SER A 493 -6.57 1.21 -4.86
CA SER A 493 -5.16 1.13 -4.45
C SER A 493 -4.95 0.17 -3.27
N LEU A 494 -5.82 0.27 -2.25
CA LEU A 494 -5.79 -0.61 -1.09
C LEU A 494 -6.18 -2.06 -1.48
N TRP A 495 -7.10 -2.22 -2.42
CA TRP A 495 -7.45 -3.56 -2.94
C TRP A 495 -6.27 -4.23 -3.66
N LEU A 496 -5.47 -3.48 -4.44
CA LEU A 496 -4.26 -4.01 -5.07
C LEU A 496 -3.23 -4.48 -4.02
N MET A 497 -3.04 -3.71 -2.96
CA MET A 497 -2.12 -4.06 -1.88
C MET A 497 -2.63 -5.25 -1.04
N HIS A 498 -3.93 -5.30 -0.71
CA HIS A 498 -4.54 -6.51 -0.13
C HIS A 498 -4.41 -7.72 -1.07
N GLY A 499 -4.47 -7.52 -2.38
CA GLY A 499 -4.29 -8.58 -3.38
C GLY A 499 -2.85 -9.10 -3.42
N MET A 500 -1.87 -8.21 -3.51
CA MET A 500 -0.43 -8.54 -3.51
C MET A 500 -0.04 -9.38 -2.29
N PHE A 501 -0.45 -8.95 -1.09
CA PHE A 501 -0.12 -9.64 0.15
C PHE A 501 -1.05 -10.81 0.51
N ARG A 502 -1.85 -11.32 -0.45
CA ARG A 502 -2.38 -12.70 -0.40
C ARG A 502 -1.34 -13.74 -0.84
N ALA A 503 -0.29 -13.33 -1.56
CA ALA A 503 0.80 -14.20 -1.95
C ALA A 503 1.59 -14.74 -0.74
N ASN A 504 2.39 -15.78 -0.97
CA ASN A 504 3.25 -16.44 -0.01
C ASN A 504 2.52 -16.80 1.30
N GLY A 505 1.31 -17.36 1.18
CA GLY A 505 0.48 -17.76 2.31
C GLY A 505 -0.10 -16.62 3.15
N GLY A 506 -0.05 -15.37 2.67
CA GLY A 506 -0.58 -14.21 3.40
C GLY A 506 0.34 -13.67 4.51
N CYS A 507 1.60 -14.12 4.57
CA CYS A 507 2.50 -13.80 5.69
C CYS A 507 3.03 -12.35 5.75
N GLY A 508 2.64 -11.50 4.79
CA GLY A 508 3.06 -10.10 4.70
C GLY A 508 4.48 -9.85 4.16
N TYR A 509 5.18 -10.91 3.75
CA TYR A 509 6.47 -10.86 3.05
C TYR A 509 6.39 -11.62 1.73
N VAL A 510 6.66 -10.95 0.61
CA VAL A 510 6.61 -11.56 -0.74
C VAL A 510 7.97 -11.36 -1.41
N LYS A 511 8.74 -12.45 -1.59
CA LYS A 511 10.06 -12.37 -2.24
C LYS A 511 9.94 -11.75 -3.64
N LYS A 512 10.79 -10.76 -3.95
CA LYS A 512 10.80 -10.09 -5.25
C LYS A 512 11.20 -11.05 -6.37
N PRO A 513 10.74 -10.83 -7.61
CA PRO A 513 11.25 -11.56 -8.78
C PRO A 513 12.75 -11.35 -8.97
N GLU A 514 13.46 -12.36 -9.50
CA GLU A 514 14.92 -12.36 -9.63
C GLU A 514 15.47 -11.14 -10.41
N PHE A 515 14.70 -10.63 -11.39
CA PHE A 515 15.05 -9.43 -12.17
C PHE A 515 14.98 -8.10 -11.37
N LEU A 516 14.52 -8.12 -10.12
CA LEU A 516 14.58 -7.01 -9.16
C LEU A 516 15.55 -7.27 -7.99
N LEU A 517 16.37 -8.34 -8.08
CA LEU A 517 17.36 -8.72 -7.07
C LEU A 517 18.81 -8.50 -7.52
N LYS A 518 19.09 -8.50 -8.83
CA LYS A 518 20.44 -8.39 -9.40
C LYS A 518 20.42 -7.59 -10.70
N THR A 519 21.53 -6.92 -11.02
CA THR A 519 21.83 -6.48 -12.39
C THR A 519 22.08 -7.68 -13.30
N GLY A 520 21.69 -7.55 -14.58
CA GLY A 520 21.98 -8.56 -15.61
C GLY A 520 23.44 -8.54 -16.07
N PRO A 521 23.86 -9.50 -16.92
CA PRO A 521 25.26 -9.66 -17.34
C PRO A 521 25.87 -8.41 -18.00
N ASN A 522 25.04 -7.58 -18.64
CA ASN A 522 25.46 -6.35 -19.30
C ASN A 522 25.37 -5.10 -18.40
N SER A 523 25.27 -5.28 -17.07
CA SER A 523 24.90 -4.24 -16.09
C SER A 523 23.52 -3.61 -16.37
N GLU A 524 22.62 -4.35 -17.00
CA GLU A 524 21.23 -3.92 -17.25
C GLU A 524 20.36 -4.11 -16.00
N VAL A 525 19.32 -3.28 -15.85
CA VAL A 525 18.24 -3.48 -14.87
C VAL A 525 16.90 -3.59 -15.58
N PHE A 526 15.91 -4.16 -14.90
CA PHE A 526 14.54 -4.23 -15.39
C PHE A 526 13.94 -2.83 -15.61
N ASP A 527 13.55 -2.54 -16.86
CA ASP A 527 12.71 -1.38 -17.20
C ASP A 527 11.23 -1.81 -17.31
N PRO A 528 10.32 -1.27 -16.47
CA PRO A 528 8.89 -1.57 -16.54
C PRO A 528 8.20 -1.10 -17.82
N LYS A 529 8.83 -0.20 -18.60
CA LYS A 529 8.30 0.34 -19.87
C LYS A 529 8.78 -0.46 -21.10
N ALA A 530 9.74 -1.37 -20.93
CA ALA A 530 10.33 -2.13 -22.02
C ALA A 530 9.29 -3.02 -22.72
N ASN A 531 9.35 -3.06 -24.07
CA ASN A 531 8.50 -3.96 -24.85
C ASN A 531 9.04 -5.40 -24.82
N LEU A 532 8.90 -6.04 -23.67
CA LEU A 532 9.25 -7.44 -23.43
C LEU A 532 8.33 -8.39 -24.22
N PRO A 533 8.79 -9.60 -24.56
CA PRO A 533 7.93 -10.64 -25.15
C PRO A 533 6.88 -11.12 -24.15
N VAL A 534 5.75 -11.62 -24.66
CA VAL A 534 4.73 -12.28 -23.84
C VAL A 534 5.32 -13.57 -23.26
N LYS A 535 5.24 -13.73 -21.93
CA LYS A 535 5.74 -14.87 -21.17
C LYS A 535 4.67 -15.95 -20.95
N THR A 536 3.40 -15.55 -20.83
CA THR A 536 2.22 -16.43 -20.81
C THR A 536 0.97 -15.60 -21.12
N THR A 537 -0.10 -16.24 -21.59
CA THR A 537 -1.43 -15.65 -21.69
C THR A 537 -2.33 -16.23 -20.62
N LEU A 538 -2.82 -15.39 -19.70
CA LEU A 538 -3.87 -15.76 -18.76
C LEU A 538 -5.22 -15.63 -19.47
N LYS A 539 -5.92 -16.74 -19.66
CA LYS A 539 -7.35 -16.78 -19.98
C LYS A 539 -8.19 -16.76 -18.72
N VAL A 540 -9.28 -16.00 -18.75
CA VAL A 540 -10.26 -15.93 -17.67
C VAL A 540 -11.68 -16.08 -18.22
N THR A 541 -12.36 -17.18 -17.93
CA THR A 541 -13.79 -17.34 -18.22
C THR A 541 -14.59 -16.94 -16.99
N VAL A 542 -15.54 -16.00 -17.14
CA VAL A 542 -16.53 -15.65 -16.12
C VAL A 542 -17.80 -16.43 -16.42
N TYR A 543 -18.06 -17.54 -15.72
CA TYR A 543 -19.31 -18.27 -15.89
C TYR A 543 -20.46 -17.48 -15.26
N MET A 544 -20.46 -17.34 -13.94
CA MET A 544 -21.60 -16.80 -13.20
C MET A 544 -21.21 -16.17 -11.87
N GLY A 545 -22.16 -15.45 -11.26
CA GLY A 545 -22.09 -15.03 -9.86
C GLY A 545 -23.29 -15.53 -9.05
N GLU A 546 -23.09 -15.70 -7.75
CA GLU A 546 -24.17 -15.98 -6.78
C GLU A 546 -23.95 -15.24 -5.44
N GLY A 547 -24.94 -15.32 -4.57
CA GLY A 547 -24.81 -15.01 -3.14
C GLY A 547 -25.35 -13.65 -2.70
N TRP A 548 -25.48 -12.67 -3.59
CA TRP A 548 -25.98 -11.33 -3.23
C TRP A 548 -27.35 -11.36 -2.54
N TYR A 549 -28.25 -12.25 -2.96
CA TYR A 549 -29.58 -12.39 -2.35
C TYR A 549 -29.56 -12.80 -0.86
N TYR A 550 -28.49 -13.47 -0.39
CA TYR A 550 -28.36 -13.89 1.00
C TYR A 550 -27.73 -12.81 1.89
N ASP A 551 -26.86 -11.98 1.33
CA ASP A 551 -26.09 -10.97 2.06
C ASP A 551 -26.76 -9.60 2.06
N PHE A 552 -27.63 -9.31 1.10
CA PHE A 552 -28.28 -8.01 0.91
C PHE A 552 -29.80 -8.08 0.93
N HIS A 553 -30.44 -6.96 1.29
CA HIS A 553 -31.89 -6.84 1.15
C HIS A 553 -32.29 -6.85 -0.33
N HIS A 554 -33.47 -7.39 -0.64
CA HIS A 554 -33.94 -7.51 -2.03
C HIS A 554 -34.16 -6.18 -2.75
N THR A 555 -34.10 -5.05 -2.05
CA THR A 555 -34.16 -3.69 -2.61
C THR A 555 -32.89 -2.89 -2.32
N HIS A 556 -31.73 -3.56 -2.27
CA HIS A 556 -30.46 -2.89 -1.94
C HIS A 556 -29.92 -2.07 -3.10
N PHE A 557 -29.86 -2.69 -4.29
CA PHE A 557 -29.32 -2.10 -5.51
C PHE A 557 -30.41 -1.30 -6.24
N ASP A 558 -31.49 -1.96 -6.68
CA ASP A 558 -32.72 -1.28 -7.18
C ASP A 558 -33.91 -1.46 -6.21
N ALA A 559 -34.68 -0.39 -6.02
CA ALA A 559 -35.93 -0.36 -5.27
C ALA A 559 -37.13 -0.96 -6.02
N TYR A 560 -37.04 -1.07 -7.36
CA TYR A 560 -38.14 -1.40 -8.26
C TYR A 560 -38.00 -2.77 -8.94
N SER A 561 -36.79 -3.33 -8.95
CA SER A 561 -36.40 -4.55 -9.69
C SER A 561 -35.22 -5.28 -9.01
N PRO A 562 -34.94 -6.54 -9.38
CA PRO A 562 -33.64 -7.17 -9.17
C PRO A 562 -32.49 -6.41 -9.86
N PRO A 563 -31.23 -6.65 -9.46
CA PRO A 563 -30.07 -5.91 -9.97
C PRO A 563 -29.67 -6.25 -11.41
N ASP A 564 -29.21 -5.23 -12.14
CA ASP A 564 -28.67 -5.32 -13.50
C ASP A 564 -27.14 -5.52 -13.48
N PHE A 565 -26.68 -6.71 -13.10
CA PHE A 565 -25.24 -6.95 -12.84
C PHE A 565 -24.37 -7.10 -14.10
N TYR A 566 -23.15 -6.56 -14.03
CA TYR A 566 -22.05 -6.87 -14.95
C TYR A 566 -20.72 -7.04 -14.21
N ALA A 567 -19.83 -7.88 -14.75
CA ALA A 567 -18.49 -8.08 -14.23
C ALA A 567 -17.44 -7.32 -15.05
N ARG A 568 -16.34 -6.96 -14.40
CA ARG A 568 -15.13 -6.38 -14.99
C ARG A 568 -13.94 -7.24 -14.59
N VAL A 569 -13.14 -7.64 -15.56
CA VAL A 569 -11.94 -8.46 -15.34
C VAL A 569 -10.76 -7.78 -16.01
N GLY A 570 -9.63 -7.67 -15.30
CA GLY A 570 -8.48 -6.93 -15.81
C GLY A 570 -7.21 -7.18 -15.04
N ILE A 571 -6.11 -6.62 -15.54
CA ILE A 571 -4.77 -6.75 -14.96
C ILE A 571 -4.31 -5.36 -14.48
N ALA A 572 -3.62 -5.34 -13.35
CA ALA A 572 -2.76 -4.24 -12.96
C ALA A 572 -1.34 -4.78 -12.70
N GLY A 573 -0.37 -4.23 -13.40
CA GLY A 573 1.03 -4.67 -13.36
C GLY A 573 1.89 -3.64 -14.11
N VAL A 574 2.81 -4.09 -14.96
CA VAL A 574 3.49 -3.20 -15.91
C VAL A 574 2.49 -2.52 -16.86
N PRO A 575 2.79 -1.32 -17.41
CA PRO A 575 1.88 -0.61 -18.31
C PRO A 575 1.47 -1.43 -19.54
N ALA A 576 2.39 -2.23 -20.09
CA ALA A 576 2.16 -3.05 -21.29
C ALA A 576 1.16 -4.22 -21.10
N ASP A 577 0.96 -4.67 -19.85
CA ASP A 577 0.08 -5.78 -19.49
C ASP A 577 -1.22 -5.28 -18.83
N SER A 578 -1.28 -4.00 -18.44
CA SER A 578 -2.39 -3.42 -17.67
C SER A 578 -3.60 -3.12 -18.55
N GLY A 579 -4.78 -3.60 -18.16
CA GLY A 579 -6.01 -3.45 -18.94
C GLY A 579 -7.25 -3.87 -18.16
N MET A 580 -8.44 -3.59 -18.71
CA MET A 580 -9.72 -3.97 -18.10
C MET A 580 -10.76 -4.24 -19.19
N LYS A 581 -11.45 -5.38 -19.08
CA LYS A 581 -12.54 -5.83 -19.96
C LYS A 581 -13.83 -5.91 -19.12
N LYS A 582 -15.00 -5.79 -19.77
CA LYS A 582 -16.33 -5.82 -19.15
C LYS A 582 -17.19 -6.88 -19.85
N THR A 583 -17.98 -7.64 -19.08
CA THR A 583 -19.02 -8.55 -19.61
C THR A 583 -20.24 -7.76 -20.12
N ARG A 584 -21.17 -8.41 -20.80
CA ARG A 584 -22.51 -7.81 -20.95
C ARG A 584 -23.16 -7.57 -19.58
N THR A 585 -24.02 -6.56 -19.50
CA THR A 585 -24.97 -6.41 -18.41
C THR A 585 -26.05 -7.50 -18.53
N LEU A 586 -26.51 -8.04 -17.41
CA LEU A 586 -27.62 -8.99 -17.35
C LEU A 586 -28.74 -8.42 -16.49
N GLU A 587 -29.83 -8.04 -17.14
CA GLU A 587 -30.97 -7.34 -16.55
C GLU A 587 -31.79 -8.23 -15.59
N ASP A 588 -32.41 -7.61 -14.58
CA ASP A 588 -33.42 -8.21 -13.69
C ASP A 588 -32.94 -9.53 -12.99
N ASN A 589 -31.64 -9.70 -12.65
CA ASN A 589 -31.11 -11.00 -12.20
C ASN A 589 -30.10 -11.04 -11.03
N TRP A 590 -30.53 -11.62 -9.89
CA TRP A 590 -29.70 -11.93 -8.70
C TRP A 590 -28.64 -13.03 -8.86
N ILE A 591 -28.72 -13.86 -9.92
CA ILE A 591 -27.80 -14.98 -10.21
C ILE A 591 -27.34 -14.84 -11.68
N PRO A 592 -26.50 -13.85 -11.99
CA PRO A 592 -26.03 -13.58 -13.35
C PRO A 592 -25.18 -14.74 -13.89
N ASN A 593 -25.50 -15.22 -15.10
CA ASN A 593 -24.72 -16.20 -15.86
C ASN A 593 -24.25 -15.56 -17.17
N TRP A 594 -23.03 -15.03 -17.17
CA TRP A 594 -22.43 -14.32 -18.30
C TRP A 594 -21.88 -15.30 -19.34
N ASN A 595 -21.12 -16.30 -18.90
CA ASN A 595 -20.32 -17.22 -19.73
C ASN A 595 -19.49 -16.48 -20.80
N GLU A 596 -18.58 -15.61 -20.36
CA GLU A 596 -17.71 -14.80 -21.23
C GLU A 596 -16.22 -15.03 -20.94
N GLU A 597 -15.39 -15.15 -21.98
CA GLU A 597 -13.95 -15.40 -21.89
C GLU A 597 -13.10 -14.17 -22.23
N PHE A 598 -12.05 -13.94 -21.45
CA PHE A 598 -11.13 -12.82 -21.61
C PHE A 598 -9.67 -13.29 -21.57
N GLU A 599 -8.93 -13.08 -22.65
CA GLU A 599 -7.47 -13.33 -22.70
C GLU A 599 -6.67 -12.10 -22.27
N PHE A 600 -5.59 -12.31 -21.52
CA PHE A 600 -4.63 -11.30 -21.09
C PHE A 600 -3.20 -11.79 -21.36
N PRO A 601 -2.52 -11.33 -22.42
CA PRO A 601 -1.10 -11.64 -22.64
C PRO A 601 -0.24 -10.88 -21.62
N LEU A 602 0.57 -11.60 -20.86
CA LEU A 602 1.41 -11.09 -19.78
C LEU A 602 2.89 -11.23 -20.12
N ARG A 603 3.63 -10.13 -20.04
CA ARG A 603 5.09 -10.07 -20.16
C ARG A 603 5.76 -10.23 -18.80
N VAL A 604 5.14 -9.67 -17.75
CA VAL A 604 5.67 -9.66 -16.39
C VAL A 604 4.61 -10.20 -15.41
N PRO A 605 4.19 -11.47 -15.55
CA PRO A 605 3.17 -12.09 -14.70
C PRO A 605 3.53 -12.09 -13.20
N GLU A 606 4.82 -12.02 -12.85
CA GLU A 606 5.30 -11.99 -11.47
C GLU A 606 5.00 -10.67 -10.72
N LEU A 607 4.62 -9.61 -11.45
CA LEU A 607 4.13 -8.34 -10.89
C LEU A 607 2.67 -8.07 -11.27
N ALA A 608 1.99 -9.04 -11.90
CA ALA A 608 0.63 -8.89 -12.37
C ALA A 608 -0.38 -9.26 -11.27
N LEU A 609 -1.33 -8.36 -11.02
CA LEU A 609 -2.47 -8.57 -10.14
C LEU A 609 -3.74 -8.67 -11.00
N LEU A 610 -4.44 -9.80 -10.90
CA LEU A 610 -5.77 -9.98 -11.47
C LEU A 610 -6.76 -9.19 -10.63
N ARG A 611 -7.50 -8.29 -11.27
CA ARG A 611 -8.57 -7.48 -10.70
C ARG A 611 -9.91 -7.98 -11.22
N ILE A 612 -10.84 -8.16 -10.30
CA ILE A 612 -12.22 -8.54 -10.56
C ILE A 612 -13.10 -7.52 -9.82
N GLU A 613 -14.06 -6.93 -10.53
CA GLU A 613 -15.08 -6.05 -9.95
C GLU A 613 -16.45 -6.49 -10.49
N VAL A 614 -17.49 -6.45 -9.66
CA VAL A 614 -18.88 -6.55 -10.12
C VAL A 614 -19.57 -5.24 -9.76
N HIS A 615 -20.28 -4.69 -10.73
CA HIS A 615 -21.10 -3.51 -10.55
C HIS A 615 -22.51 -3.81 -11.04
N GLU A 616 -23.47 -3.10 -10.47
CA GLU A 616 -24.84 -3.03 -10.95
C GLU A 616 -24.95 -1.79 -11.86
N TYR A 617 -25.86 -1.81 -12.84
CA TYR A 617 -25.94 -0.77 -13.87
C TYR A 617 -27.17 0.12 -13.69
N ASP A 618 -26.94 1.38 -13.33
CA ASP A 618 -27.97 2.42 -13.26
C ASP A 618 -27.92 3.29 -14.54
N MET A 619 -29.08 3.54 -15.16
CA MET A 619 -29.22 4.43 -16.34
C MET A 619 -29.21 5.93 -16.00
N THR A 620 -29.34 6.28 -14.72
CA THR A 620 -29.62 7.63 -14.20
C THR A 620 -28.64 8.13 -13.16
N GLU A 621 -28.14 7.26 -12.27
CA GLU A 621 -27.08 7.60 -11.31
C GLU A 621 -25.72 7.03 -11.74
N LYS A 622 -24.97 6.42 -10.82
CA LYS A 622 -23.66 5.83 -11.08
C LYS A 622 -23.64 4.40 -10.54
N ASP A 623 -23.44 3.45 -11.45
CA ASP A 623 -23.21 2.02 -11.23
C ASP A 623 -22.88 1.63 -9.77
N GLU A 624 -23.83 0.96 -9.10
CA GLU A 624 -23.66 0.53 -7.71
C GLU A 624 -22.61 -0.58 -7.58
N PHE A 625 -21.91 -0.59 -6.44
CA PHE A 625 -20.77 -1.48 -6.23
C PHE A 625 -21.19 -2.86 -5.69
N GLY A 626 -21.28 -3.85 -6.57
CA GLY A 626 -21.63 -5.24 -6.23
C GLY A 626 -20.51 -6.05 -5.58
N GLY A 627 -19.23 -5.69 -5.76
CA GLY A 627 -18.10 -6.32 -5.07
C GLY A 627 -16.77 -6.26 -5.83
N GLN A 628 -15.67 -6.62 -5.16
CA GLN A 628 -14.36 -6.78 -5.81
C GLN A 628 -13.54 -7.96 -5.27
N MET A 629 -12.55 -8.38 -6.05
CA MET A 629 -11.43 -9.18 -5.59
C MET A 629 -10.15 -8.78 -6.36
N CYS A 630 -9.01 -8.78 -5.69
CA CYS A 630 -7.68 -8.63 -6.29
C CYS A 630 -6.79 -9.80 -5.86
N LEU A 631 -6.05 -10.40 -6.80
CA LEU A 631 -5.30 -11.66 -6.63
C LEU A 631 -3.93 -11.57 -7.31
N PRO A 632 -2.85 -12.15 -6.75
CA PRO A 632 -1.57 -12.29 -7.46
C PRO A 632 -1.73 -13.31 -8.59
N VAL A 633 -1.36 -12.96 -9.82
CA VAL A 633 -1.48 -13.89 -10.97
C VAL A 633 -0.60 -15.12 -10.78
N SER A 634 0.59 -14.95 -10.22
CA SER A 634 1.53 -16.03 -9.87
C SER A 634 1.00 -17.06 -8.86
N GLU A 635 -0.09 -16.76 -8.16
CA GLU A 635 -0.67 -17.60 -7.10
C GLU A 635 -2.01 -18.24 -7.49
N LEU A 636 -2.58 -17.85 -8.64
CA LEU A 636 -3.83 -18.41 -9.17
C LEU A 636 -3.64 -19.88 -9.57
N ARG A 637 -4.55 -20.74 -9.09
CA ARG A 637 -4.63 -22.13 -9.56
C ARG A 637 -5.48 -22.20 -10.82
N SER A 638 -4.97 -22.90 -11.84
CA SER A 638 -5.69 -23.20 -13.08
C SER A 638 -7.01 -23.94 -12.84
N GLY A 639 -7.86 -23.95 -13.87
CA GLY A 639 -9.16 -24.60 -13.87
C GLY A 639 -10.26 -23.75 -13.24
N ILE A 640 -11.35 -24.42 -12.82
CA ILE A 640 -12.61 -23.80 -12.42
C ILE A 640 -12.62 -23.62 -10.89
N ARG A 641 -12.59 -22.38 -10.42
CA ARG A 641 -12.46 -21.99 -9.00
C ARG A 641 -13.56 -21.01 -8.57
N ALA A 642 -13.88 -21.01 -7.28
CA ALA A 642 -14.75 -20.01 -6.68
C ALA A 642 -13.96 -18.75 -6.27
N VAL A 643 -14.45 -17.56 -6.64
CA VAL A 643 -13.86 -16.27 -6.28
C VAL A 643 -14.79 -15.52 -5.31
N PRO A 644 -14.56 -15.56 -3.98
CA PRO A 644 -15.38 -14.82 -3.03
C PRO A 644 -15.13 -13.31 -3.15
N LEU A 645 -16.20 -12.51 -3.24
CA LEU A 645 -16.08 -11.07 -3.37
C LEU A 645 -16.01 -10.36 -2.02
N HIS A 646 -15.47 -9.14 -2.04
CA HIS A 646 -15.27 -8.28 -0.88
C HIS A 646 -15.93 -6.91 -1.11
N SER A 647 -16.30 -6.26 0.00
CA SER A 647 -16.90 -4.92 0.02
C SER A 647 -15.94 -3.85 -0.51
N ARG A 648 -16.47 -2.64 -0.71
CA ARG A 648 -15.67 -1.47 -1.11
C ARG A 648 -14.54 -1.15 -0.11
N LYS A 649 -14.74 -1.52 1.17
CA LYS A 649 -13.75 -1.43 2.26
C LYS A 649 -12.76 -2.60 2.33
N GLY A 650 -12.97 -3.66 1.53
CA GLY A 650 -12.16 -4.88 1.55
C GLY A 650 -12.60 -5.93 2.58
N GLU A 651 -13.82 -5.84 3.11
CA GLU A 651 -14.39 -6.87 4.01
C GLU A 651 -14.94 -8.04 3.18
N LYS A 652 -14.64 -9.29 3.51
CA LYS A 652 -15.16 -10.46 2.77
C LYS A 652 -16.68 -10.55 2.93
N TYR A 653 -17.43 -10.68 1.83
CA TYR A 653 -18.85 -11.01 1.89
C TYR A 653 -19.06 -12.46 2.39
N LYS A 654 -20.22 -12.76 2.96
CA LYS A 654 -20.50 -14.07 3.58
C LYS A 654 -20.82 -15.12 2.52
N SER A 655 -21.62 -14.75 1.52
CA SER A 655 -22.15 -15.64 0.49
C SER A 655 -21.71 -15.28 -0.92
N VAL A 656 -21.40 -14.01 -1.19
CA VAL A 656 -21.13 -13.50 -2.55
C VAL A 656 -19.86 -14.10 -3.14
N LYS A 657 -19.99 -14.75 -4.31
CA LYS A 657 -18.86 -15.30 -5.06
C LYS A 657 -19.13 -15.34 -6.57
N LEU A 658 -18.07 -15.41 -7.36
CA LEU A 658 -18.11 -15.77 -8.78
C LEU A 658 -17.63 -17.22 -8.99
N LEU A 659 -18.12 -17.88 -10.02
CA LEU A 659 -17.54 -19.11 -10.56
C LEU A 659 -16.76 -18.75 -11.83
N MET A 660 -15.46 -18.99 -11.82
CA MET A 660 -14.54 -18.55 -12.88
C MET A 660 -13.57 -19.66 -13.26
N ARG A 661 -13.09 -19.64 -14.51
CA ARG A 661 -12.03 -20.52 -15.00
C ARG A 661 -10.76 -19.72 -15.28
N PHE A 662 -9.62 -20.26 -14.89
CA PHE A 662 -8.29 -19.69 -15.14
C PHE A 662 -7.46 -20.67 -15.94
N GLU A 663 -6.88 -20.24 -17.06
CA GLU A 663 -5.94 -21.07 -17.84
C GLU A 663 -4.72 -20.26 -18.24
N PHE A 664 -3.55 -20.85 -18.07
CA PHE A 664 -2.28 -20.30 -18.52
C PHE A 664 -1.86 -21.00 -19.81
N VAL A 665 -1.54 -20.20 -20.82
CA VAL A 665 -1.17 -20.60 -22.19
C VAL A 665 0.17 -19.97 -22.57
#